data_AF-A0A075VA92-F1
#
_entry.id   AF-A0A075VA92-F1
#
_cell.length_a   1.000
_cell.length_b   1.000
_cell.length_c   1.000
_cell.angle_alpha   90.00
_cell.angle_beta   90.00
_cell.angle_gamma   90.00
#
_symmetry.space_group_name_H-M   'P 1'
#
loop_
_entity.id
_entity.type
_entity.pdbx_description
1 polymer ?
#
loop_
_entity_poly.entity_id
_entity_poly.type
_entity_poly.pdbx_seq_one_letter_code
_entity_poly.pdbx_strand_id
1 'polypeptide(L)'
;MSFAFVKSLGTNGSSSTVTTGLSITVPAGGVPAGDLLVLRFASFNYRAGSTPPTVTDSRGNTWQQDFARTSSSDGMNIVYSAVIATALLAGDLISVGFTANNANYALAVDQFSGVAPSGWRWMVDPTGTKAVTTTPTNSLAPTSPYPTYTLVLGVLFVPLPSTDAYTEDGNQAGGDSWHTLPGAFSPAGSTTQAVRASYKIPALGSTGALQSWSPTLGTAKTALETLVIYQGRLVPVTVADVAEAARTGNPREATAIGVSLATDVPAASRAGAPESKLAGTAPEPITLLDVPLASQAGAPEDMVAIDVPLGIDVPAAARSGTPADEVAIGVTVEDVPFPDRAGSPVDGPVLIGVTVHDTVCPARSGAPGAALAIGVTLFTDRPTGARGGAPAAAIGNTVTNDAPAASRAGAPTSTLGGAGLFPVAPSSLTGDIPNPNRPLLIPYADFTAGPPKPVGSFETRRSFNSRARRTVARKITIQRGRQYELDQVQAGTATFEITDPLENLNPTNAASPLNQGGQKIKPYRAMRVTALWPNTGNMINTSLIGSGTDPSFETGFSWFTPSGAGTTQATSTAHFWTGTKSMQVTQTTAGRNFGVNLQVVVGPDLRMVMSAYVRPTAGTTVWLRVIDASGTEHVSTAATAQDTWTRIFVSWRAVDMSEKVEIFGTGGTPTRFYVDAVQLEFGLNPTLFTTEGPEAYRLYSGYIERYPLHYDMHGTRGIRPLTAVDALGILSRTEIAESYLATILADNPNMIASLNDASGPQLIQRPGGGAPMAGYTQLGSNSASVNWGGDTFLDGTPTVSITQQNTTPPVRLDETQVTYVGTRGGAISMNPRSFTFEGWFRFQAGCIYFGLASMKRGEKTSDPALSLGPEFYIGLYTTGGQLFFHFTDPNGGGAGNGLIYITNSTFDGYPDNKWHYFAITLSSSSWRVYIDDKLSHSGSPPFSPSPSIQLDNLFFNVTTRNGDPVSSASFANFATYPYTLTAEQVSAHYARGAGYDGEQSGVRVARLLAKYWAGSWRLGLGRLRLAPDTDYTRRMLLDVLQEIQESERGLLYADQGGEVVFDDRDSRYRGEQQIPAVVFGEDTAAGEIPYEVFEGDVDPTYVFSQANLTRPGNNEFPPMVNAAAKADYGQRILSHNVQATNDFDLSQAGTFYLARYGQAKLRVEKLALNPIAYPAAWGPLLSLELGRRVTIRRRSGPLVMSGDYYVEQINHAIDADAGTWRIELQCSPVFVPSAWVLGDPQYGVLGSTTTPIY
;
A
#
# COMPACT_ATOMS: atom_id res chain seq x y z
N MET A 1 -13.90 4.60 3.56
CA MET A 1 -14.82 5.34 2.67
C MET A 1 -14.04 5.75 1.44
N SER A 2 -14.62 5.61 0.26
CA SER A 2 -14.15 6.21 -0.99
C SER A 2 -14.99 7.46 -1.26
N PHE A 3 -14.42 8.47 -1.93
CA PHE A 3 -15.21 9.56 -2.49
C PHE A 3 -15.88 9.05 -3.77
N ALA A 4 -17.21 9.15 -3.88
CA ALA A 4 -17.95 8.60 -5.00
C ALA A 4 -19.14 9.49 -5.39
N PHE A 5 -19.42 9.58 -6.69
CA PHE A 5 -20.69 10.11 -7.18
C PHE A 5 -21.82 9.12 -6.87
N VAL A 6 -22.95 9.60 -6.36
CA VAL A 6 -24.11 8.77 -5.98
C VAL A 6 -25.20 8.85 -7.03
N LYS A 7 -25.64 10.07 -7.36
CA LYS A 7 -26.67 10.36 -8.37
C LYS A 7 -26.70 11.87 -8.67
N SER A 8 -27.26 12.22 -9.82
CA SER A 8 -27.76 13.59 -10.04
C SER A 8 -29.16 13.68 -9.43
N LEU A 9 -29.44 14.73 -8.65
CA LEU A 9 -30.77 14.91 -8.05
C LEU A 9 -31.78 15.47 -9.04
N GLY A 10 -31.30 16.21 -10.03
CA GLY A 10 -32.12 16.72 -11.12
C GLY A 10 -31.54 17.96 -11.79
N THR A 11 -32.26 18.44 -12.79
CA THR A 11 -31.99 19.69 -13.49
C THR A 11 -33.28 20.49 -13.63
N ASN A 12 -33.16 21.82 -13.68
CA ASN A 12 -34.27 22.74 -13.96
C ASN A 12 -33.75 23.92 -14.81
N GLY A 13 -34.62 24.60 -15.52
CA GLY A 13 -34.27 25.76 -16.35
C GLY A 13 -35.50 26.55 -16.77
N SER A 14 -35.33 27.85 -16.99
CA SER A 14 -36.42 28.75 -17.37
C SER A 14 -35.93 29.82 -18.36
N SER A 15 -36.70 30.05 -19.43
CA SER A 15 -36.54 31.19 -20.33
C SER A 15 -37.42 32.39 -19.92
N SER A 16 -38.21 32.28 -18.85
CA SER A 16 -39.11 33.36 -18.41
C SER A 16 -38.38 34.49 -17.69
N THR A 17 -38.54 35.71 -18.19
CA THR A 17 -37.96 36.96 -17.65
C THR A 17 -38.48 37.36 -16.27
N VAL A 18 -39.59 36.77 -15.80
CA VAL A 18 -40.18 37.02 -14.46
C VAL A 18 -39.85 35.92 -13.45
N THR A 19 -38.97 34.97 -13.81
CA THR A 19 -38.50 33.93 -12.88
C THR A 19 -37.65 34.55 -11.78
N THR A 20 -38.05 34.38 -10.51
CA THR A 20 -37.29 34.81 -9.32
C THR A 20 -36.69 33.64 -8.53
N GLY A 21 -36.83 32.41 -9.03
CA GLY A 21 -36.18 31.24 -8.48
C GLY A 21 -36.35 29.99 -9.33
N LEU A 22 -35.45 29.03 -9.13
CA LEU A 22 -35.56 27.66 -9.65
C LEU A 22 -35.48 26.68 -8.46
N SER A 23 -36.14 25.53 -8.57
CA SER A 23 -36.09 24.48 -7.54
C SER A 23 -36.01 23.09 -8.15
N ILE A 24 -35.35 22.17 -7.44
CA ILE A 24 -35.33 20.74 -7.75
C ILE A 24 -35.96 19.98 -6.58
N THR A 25 -36.89 19.09 -6.90
CA THR A 25 -37.47 18.15 -5.94
C THR A 25 -36.54 16.97 -5.76
N VAL A 26 -36.18 16.65 -4.51
CA VAL A 26 -35.30 15.54 -4.17
C VAL A 26 -36.00 14.22 -4.56
N PRO A 27 -35.36 13.37 -5.39
CA PRO A 27 -35.98 12.16 -5.92
C PRO A 27 -36.13 11.06 -4.87
N ALA A 28 -36.80 9.97 -5.26
CA ALA A 28 -36.93 8.75 -4.45
C ALA A 28 -35.56 8.31 -3.87
N GLY A 29 -35.59 7.84 -2.62
CA GLY A 29 -34.40 7.49 -1.84
C GLY A 29 -33.69 8.65 -1.15
N GLY A 30 -34.07 9.91 -1.37
CA GLY A 30 -33.57 11.05 -0.59
C GLY A 30 -32.07 11.35 -0.75
N VAL A 31 -31.50 12.07 0.22
CA VAL A 31 -30.06 12.32 0.42
C VAL A 31 -29.76 12.14 1.92
N PRO A 32 -28.87 11.21 2.32
CA PRO A 32 -28.54 10.98 3.72
C PRO A 32 -27.71 12.14 4.31
N ALA A 33 -27.67 12.24 5.64
CA ALA A 33 -26.74 13.14 6.30
C ALA A 33 -25.29 12.63 6.15
N GLY A 34 -24.36 13.55 5.91
CA GLY A 34 -22.94 13.28 5.62
C GLY A 34 -22.55 13.35 4.13
N ASP A 35 -23.52 13.28 3.22
CA ASP A 35 -23.25 13.43 1.78
C ASP A 35 -23.10 14.91 1.37
N LEU A 36 -22.33 15.14 0.30
CA LEU A 36 -22.10 16.43 -0.33
C LEU A 36 -23.05 16.62 -1.50
N LEU A 37 -23.75 17.75 -1.53
CA LEU A 37 -24.39 18.25 -2.74
C LEU A 37 -23.55 19.34 -3.38
N VAL A 38 -23.46 19.28 -4.71
CA VAL A 38 -22.86 20.32 -5.56
C VAL A 38 -23.97 20.88 -6.44
N LEU A 39 -24.18 22.20 -6.35
CA LEU A 39 -25.19 22.93 -7.09
C LEU A 39 -24.53 23.87 -8.10
N ARG A 40 -25.00 23.81 -9.34
CA ARG A 40 -24.43 24.50 -10.49
C ARG A 40 -25.52 25.40 -11.12
N PHE A 41 -25.33 26.72 -11.10
CA PHE A 41 -26.31 27.70 -11.57
C PHE A 41 -25.73 28.65 -12.62
N ALA A 42 -26.48 28.90 -13.70
CA ALA A 42 -26.16 29.91 -14.69
C ALA A 42 -27.38 30.77 -15.08
N SER A 43 -27.14 32.05 -15.36
CA SER A 43 -28.12 32.98 -15.95
C SER A 43 -27.49 33.88 -17.01
N PHE A 44 -28.25 34.41 -17.96
CA PHE A 44 -27.75 35.33 -18.98
C PHE A 44 -27.92 36.81 -18.59
N ASN A 45 -27.00 37.69 -19.01
CA ASN A 45 -27.03 39.15 -18.82
C ASN A 45 -27.28 39.62 -17.36
N TYR A 46 -26.23 39.59 -16.51
CA TYR A 46 -26.26 40.16 -15.17
C TYR A 46 -26.36 41.69 -15.22
N ARG A 47 -27.33 42.25 -14.48
CA ARG A 47 -27.40 43.71 -14.24
C ARG A 47 -26.69 44.05 -12.93
N ALA A 48 -25.79 45.03 -12.98
CA ALA A 48 -25.16 45.56 -11.78
C ALA A 48 -26.23 46.06 -10.78
N GLY A 49 -26.17 45.57 -9.54
CA GLY A 49 -27.18 45.81 -8.51
C GLY A 49 -28.25 44.70 -8.36
N SER A 50 -28.26 43.65 -9.19
CA SER A 50 -28.98 42.41 -8.84
C SER A 50 -28.40 41.79 -7.57
N THR A 51 -29.25 41.26 -6.68
CA THR A 51 -28.77 40.46 -5.54
C THR A 51 -28.05 39.19 -6.03
N PRO A 52 -27.00 38.72 -5.33
CA PRO A 52 -26.52 37.36 -5.52
C PRO A 52 -27.66 36.35 -5.34
N PRO A 53 -27.66 35.22 -6.06
CA PRO A 53 -28.56 34.12 -5.77
C PRO A 53 -28.33 33.59 -4.35
N THR A 54 -29.37 33.02 -3.76
CA THR A 54 -29.33 32.36 -2.45
C THR A 54 -29.87 30.96 -2.58
N VAL A 55 -29.17 29.98 -1.99
CA VAL A 55 -29.60 28.58 -1.98
C VAL A 55 -30.20 28.25 -0.61
N THR A 56 -31.34 27.57 -0.64
CA THR A 56 -32.06 27.08 0.55
C THR A 56 -32.68 25.74 0.24
N ASP A 57 -32.72 24.84 1.23
CA ASP A 57 -33.51 23.61 1.15
C ASP A 57 -34.54 23.53 2.27
N SER A 58 -35.58 22.70 2.08
CA SER A 58 -36.69 22.54 3.04
C SER A 58 -36.28 21.91 4.38
N ARG A 59 -35.01 21.52 4.57
CA ARG A 59 -34.45 21.05 5.84
C ARG A 59 -33.44 22.01 6.47
N GLY A 60 -33.19 23.16 5.85
CA GLY A 60 -32.35 24.23 6.38
C GLY A 60 -30.86 23.86 6.46
N ASN A 61 -30.34 23.07 5.53
CA ASN A 61 -28.90 22.82 5.47
C ASN A 61 -28.13 24.08 5.05
N THR A 62 -26.88 24.20 5.52
CA THR A 62 -26.04 25.37 5.23
C THR A 62 -25.34 25.21 3.88
N TRP A 63 -25.65 26.10 2.94
CA TRP A 63 -24.99 26.17 1.64
C TRP A 63 -23.86 27.20 1.62
N GLN A 64 -22.70 26.81 1.12
CA GLN A 64 -21.56 27.68 0.86
C GLN A 64 -21.57 28.09 -0.62
N GLN A 65 -21.15 29.33 -0.93
CA GLN A 65 -20.89 29.78 -2.30
C GLN A 65 -19.39 29.66 -2.57
N ASP A 66 -19.02 28.83 -3.53
CA ASP A 66 -17.63 28.38 -3.71
C ASP A 66 -16.95 29.05 -4.92
N PHE A 67 -17.75 29.38 -5.95
CA PHE A 67 -17.31 30.17 -7.08
C PHE A 67 -18.46 31.06 -7.56
N ALA A 68 -18.16 32.33 -7.89
CA ALA A 68 -19.10 33.20 -8.58
C ALA A 68 -18.35 34.11 -9.58
N ARG A 69 -18.83 34.13 -10.82
CA ARG A 69 -18.42 35.09 -11.87
C ARG A 69 -19.66 35.78 -12.41
N THR A 70 -19.60 37.10 -12.50
CA THR A 70 -20.72 37.94 -12.95
C THR A 70 -20.24 39.00 -13.94
N SER A 71 -20.79 39.02 -15.15
CA SER A 71 -20.51 40.05 -16.16
C SER A 71 -21.79 40.45 -16.92
N SER A 72 -21.80 41.67 -17.46
CA SER A 72 -22.89 42.16 -18.31
C SER A 72 -22.88 41.57 -19.73
N SER A 73 -21.82 40.83 -20.10
CA SER A 73 -21.63 40.20 -21.42
C SER A 73 -21.89 38.69 -21.44
N ASP A 74 -21.69 38.03 -20.30
CA ASP A 74 -21.68 36.56 -20.17
C ASP A 74 -22.70 36.09 -19.12
N GLY A 75 -23.14 36.96 -18.20
CA GLY A 75 -24.21 36.66 -17.25
C GLY A 75 -23.71 36.34 -15.84
N MET A 76 -24.36 35.39 -15.16
CA MET A 76 -23.94 34.87 -13.85
C MET A 76 -23.60 33.39 -13.99
N ASN A 77 -22.41 33.00 -13.55
CA ASN A 77 -21.96 31.60 -13.48
C ASN A 77 -21.51 31.32 -12.04
N ILE A 78 -22.26 30.50 -11.30
CA ILE A 78 -22.08 30.32 -9.84
C ILE A 78 -22.18 28.84 -9.43
N VAL A 79 -21.31 28.44 -8.50
CA VAL A 79 -21.28 27.11 -7.87
C VAL A 79 -21.47 27.27 -6.36
N TYR A 80 -22.33 26.40 -5.81
CA TYR A 80 -22.53 26.24 -4.37
C TYR A 80 -22.33 24.78 -3.97
N SER A 81 -22.07 24.54 -2.70
CA SER A 81 -22.05 23.20 -2.11
C SER A 81 -22.61 23.19 -0.69
N ALA A 82 -23.09 22.02 -0.27
CA ALA A 82 -23.54 21.77 1.11
C ALA A 82 -23.19 20.33 1.50
N VAL A 83 -22.59 20.16 2.69
CA VAL A 83 -22.56 18.85 3.35
C VAL A 83 -23.85 18.74 4.15
N ILE A 84 -24.69 17.75 3.82
CA ILE A 84 -26.03 17.62 4.38
C ILE A 84 -25.93 17.19 5.85
N ALA A 85 -26.37 18.06 6.76
CA ALA A 85 -26.42 17.80 8.20
C ALA A 85 -27.78 17.19 8.59
N THR A 86 -28.86 17.62 7.95
CA THR A 86 -30.22 17.10 8.11
C THR A 86 -30.66 16.45 6.80
N ALA A 87 -30.81 15.13 6.81
CA ALA A 87 -31.13 14.33 5.63
C ALA A 87 -32.37 14.86 4.88
N LEU A 88 -32.25 14.97 3.55
CA LEU A 88 -33.33 15.37 2.65
C LEU A 88 -34.12 14.12 2.27
N LEU A 89 -35.43 14.12 2.45
CA LEU A 89 -36.29 13.00 2.06
C LEU A 89 -36.79 13.20 0.62
N ALA A 90 -37.34 12.14 0.04
CA ALA A 90 -38.01 12.25 -1.26
C ALA A 90 -39.18 13.25 -1.17
N GLY A 91 -39.22 14.22 -2.08
CA GLY A 91 -40.19 15.32 -2.06
C GLY A 91 -39.74 16.62 -1.38
N ASP A 92 -38.61 16.62 -0.65
CA ASP A 92 -37.98 17.87 -0.20
C ASP A 92 -37.53 18.74 -1.39
N LEU A 93 -37.42 20.05 -1.19
CA LEU A 93 -37.05 21.00 -2.25
C LEU A 93 -35.66 21.59 -1.97
N ILE A 94 -34.83 21.67 -3.00
CA ILE A 94 -33.62 22.51 -3.05
C ILE A 94 -33.93 23.67 -3.99
N SER A 95 -33.88 24.90 -3.48
CA SER A 95 -34.34 26.11 -4.16
C SER A 95 -33.23 27.16 -4.24
N VAL A 96 -33.08 27.77 -5.42
CA VAL A 96 -32.21 28.92 -5.67
C VAL A 96 -33.10 30.13 -5.93
N GLY A 97 -33.11 31.10 -5.01
CA GLY A 97 -33.80 32.38 -5.17
C GLY A 97 -32.87 33.44 -5.76
N PHE A 98 -33.35 34.27 -6.68
CA PHE A 98 -32.57 35.33 -7.32
C PHE A 98 -33.44 36.50 -7.79
N THR A 99 -32.85 37.69 -7.90
CA THR A 99 -33.52 38.83 -8.55
C THR A 99 -33.67 38.54 -10.05
N ALA A 100 -34.90 38.52 -10.55
CA ALA A 100 -35.19 38.34 -11.98
C ALA A 100 -34.48 39.42 -12.82
N ASN A 101 -33.48 39.02 -13.63
CA ASN A 101 -32.61 39.96 -14.33
C ASN A 101 -32.49 39.74 -15.85
N ASN A 102 -32.82 38.57 -16.40
CA ASN A 102 -33.16 38.39 -17.82
C ASN A 102 -33.88 37.04 -18.10
N ALA A 103 -34.07 36.69 -19.37
CA ALA A 103 -34.39 35.32 -19.79
C ALA A 103 -33.16 34.42 -19.71
N ASN A 104 -33.39 33.10 -19.64
CA ASN A 104 -32.40 32.00 -19.63
C ASN A 104 -31.65 31.79 -18.31
N TYR A 105 -32.24 30.95 -17.47
CA TYR A 105 -31.68 30.35 -16.25
C TYR A 105 -31.52 28.83 -16.46
N ALA A 106 -30.47 28.25 -15.87
CA ALA A 106 -30.22 26.81 -15.82
C ALA A 106 -29.63 26.40 -14.45
N LEU A 107 -30.09 25.26 -13.92
CA LEU A 107 -29.77 24.73 -12.60
C LEU A 107 -29.56 23.21 -12.67
N ALA A 108 -28.47 22.70 -12.10
CA ALA A 108 -28.23 21.27 -11.88
C ALA A 108 -27.73 21.02 -10.45
N VAL A 109 -28.10 19.87 -9.86
CA VAL A 109 -27.63 19.46 -8.52
C VAL A 109 -27.21 17.99 -8.52
N ASP A 110 -26.02 17.71 -8.00
CA ASP A 110 -25.39 16.39 -8.00
C ASP A 110 -24.94 15.98 -6.59
N GLN A 111 -25.05 14.69 -6.26
CA GLN A 111 -24.76 14.11 -4.94
C GLN A 111 -23.48 13.26 -4.97
N PHE A 112 -22.62 13.46 -3.98
CA PHE A 112 -21.38 12.72 -3.75
C PHE A 112 -21.30 12.24 -2.30
N SER A 113 -20.77 11.03 -2.08
CA SER A 113 -20.61 10.41 -0.76
C SER A 113 -19.15 10.24 -0.36
N GLY A 114 -18.92 9.86 0.90
CA GLY A 114 -17.58 9.67 1.46
C GLY A 114 -16.86 10.96 1.88
N VAL A 115 -17.64 12.00 2.17
CA VAL A 115 -17.18 13.38 2.40
C VAL A 115 -17.05 13.65 3.91
N ALA A 116 -15.91 14.21 4.33
CA ALA A 116 -15.71 14.65 5.71
C ALA A 116 -16.17 16.12 5.89
N PRO A 117 -16.86 16.48 6.99
CA PRO A 117 -17.47 17.82 7.14
C PRO A 117 -16.50 18.98 7.39
N SER A 118 -15.18 18.75 7.49
CA SER A 118 -14.20 19.83 7.66
C SER A 118 -12.85 19.53 6.98
N GLY A 119 -12.36 20.49 6.17
CA GLY A 119 -11.01 20.43 5.58
C GLY A 119 -10.87 20.82 4.10
N TRP A 120 -11.97 21.15 3.41
CA TRP A 120 -11.96 21.40 1.96
C TRP A 120 -11.22 22.67 1.56
N ARG A 121 -10.49 22.60 0.45
CA ARG A 121 -9.90 23.75 -0.25
C ARG A 121 -10.32 23.75 -1.71
N TRP A 122 -10.60 24.95 -2.21
CA TRP A 122 -11.00 25.22 -3.57
C TRP A 122 -9.82 25.78 -4.36
N MET A 123 -9.50 25.18 -5.51
CA MET A 123 -8.60 25.80 -6.48
C MET A 123 -9.43 26.27 -7.68
N VAL A 124 -9.32 27.56 -7.96
CA VAL A 124 -9.94 28.27 -9.07
C VAL A 124 -8.83 28.79 -9.98
N ASP A 125 -8.93 28.59 -11.29
CA ASP A 125 -8.00 29.18 -12.25
C ASP A 125 -8.09 30.73 -12.19
N PRO A 126 -7.02 31.43 -11.76
CA PRO A 126 -7.06 32.87 -11.55
C PRO A 126 -6.91 33.68 -12.86
N THR A 127 -6.59 33.03 -13.99
CA THR A 127 -6.29 33.74 -15.25
C THR A 127 -7.54 34.20 -15.99
N GLY A 128 -8.69 33.55 -15.78
CA GLY A 128 -10.01 34.00 -16.23
C GLY A 128 -10.22 34.17 -17.74
N THR A 129 -9.27 33.70 -18.56
CA THR A 129 -9.16 33.99 -20.00
C THR A 129 -10.34 33.45 -20.79
N LYS A 130 -10.99 34.31 -21.59
CA LYS A 130 -12.10 33.95 -22.48
C LYS A 130 -11.58 33.22 -23.73
N ALA A 131 -11.33 31.92 -23.60
CA ALA A 131 -10.87 31.08 -24.70
C ALA A 131 -12.00 30.85 -25.74
N VAL A 132 -11.81 31.39 -26.95
CA VAL A 132 -12.61 31.08 -28.15
C VAL A 132 -11.81 30.08 -29.00
N THR A 133 -11.54 28.90 -28.43
CA THR A 133 -10.77 27.82 -29.06
C THR A 133 -11.42 26.47 -28.78
N THR A 134 -11.35 25.55 -29.74
CA THR A 134 -11.78 24.14 -29.62
C THR A 134 -10.90 23.32 -28.67
N THR A 135 -9.75 23.89 -28.29
CA THR A 135 -8.74 23.30 -27.42
C THR A 135 -8.32 24.37 -26.41
N PRO A 136 -8.74 24.28 -25.13
CA PRO A 136 -8.35 25.25 -24.10
C PRO A 136 -6.97 24.88 -23.52
N THR A 137 -5.97 25.71 -23.77
CA THR A 137 -4.58 25.47 -23.35
C THR A 137 -4.32 25.94 -21.91
N ASN A 138 -4.99 25.31 -20.94
CA ASN A 138 -4.88 25.65 -19.51
C ASN A 138 -4.04 24.60 -18.77
N SER A 139 -2.72 24.68 -18.90
CA SER A 139 -1.78 23.87 -18.12
C SER A 139 -1.75 24.32 -16.66
N LEU A 140 -2.61 23.75 -15.80
CA LEU A 140 -2.50 23.96 -14.36
C LEU A 140 -1.23 23.28 -13.83
N ALA A 141 -0.30 24.05 -13.28
CA ALA A 141 0.86 23.52 -12.59
C ALA A 141 0.45 22.96 -11.21
N PRO A 142 0.66 21.66 -10.92
CA PRO A 142 0.37 21.09 -9.60
C PRO A 142 1.44 21.52 -8.59
N THR A 143 1.13 22.52 -7.77
CA THR A 143 2.04 23.09 -6.77
C THR A 143 2.04 22.36 -5.42
N SER A 144 1.53 21.11 -5.38
CA SER A 144 1.60 20.23 -4.21
C SER A 144 1.38 18.75 -4.60
N PRO A 145 1.98 17.77 -3.91
CA PRO A 145 1.95 16.34 -4.29
C PRO A 145 0.63 15.59 -3.95
N TYR A 146 -0.50 16.30 -3.79
CA TYR A 146 -1.83 15.74 -3.52
C TYR A 146 -2.87 16.54 -4.34
N PRO A 147 -3.84 15.89 -5.02
CA PRO A 147 -4.91 15.18 -4.33
C PRO A 147 -5.24 13.78 -4.89
N THR A 148 -6.04 13.01 -4.13
CA THR A 148 -6.50 11.66 -4.53
C THR A 148 -7.79 11.66 -5.38
N TYR A 149 -8.49 12.79 -5.50
CA TYR A 149 -9.78 12.91 -6.21
C TYR A 149 -9.92 14.30 -6.86
N THR A 150 -10.50 14.38 -8.07
CA THR A 150 -10.55 15.63 -8.87
C THR A 150 -11.89 15.78 -9.62
N LEU A 151 -12.88 16.39 -8.96
CA LEU A 151 -14.10 16.90 -9.62
C LEU A 151 -13.73 18.13 -10.49
N VAL A 152 -14.34 18.27 -11.69
CA VAL A 152 -14.02 19.33 -12.67
C VAL A 152 -15.29 19.93 -13.26
N LEU A 153 -15.66 21.09 -12.74
CA LEU A 153 -16.81 21.83 -13.23
C LEU A 153 -16.44 22.68 -14.46
N GLY A 154 -17.44 23.05 -15.27
CA GLY A 154 -17.24 23.94 -16.42
C GLY A 154 -18.57 24.38 -17.02
N VAL A 155 -18.84 25.69 -17.02
CA VAL A 155 -20.05 26.29 -17.62
C VAL A 155 -19.78 26.67 -19.07
N LEU A 156 -20.78 26.52 -19.94
CA LEU A 156 -20.58 26.47 -21.39
C LEU A 156 -21.71 27.16 -22.15
N PHE A 157 -21.36 28.12 -23.02
CA PHE A 157 -22.31 28.87 -23.83
C PHE A 157 -22.62 28.16 -25.15
N VAL A 158 -23.90 28.02 -25.53
CA VAL A 158 -24.33 27.08 -26.57
C VAL A 158 -25.43 27.65 -27.49
N PRO A 159 -25.20 27.74 -28.80
CA PRO A 159 -26.26 27.69 -29.81
C PRO A 159 -26.82 26.25 -29.85
N LEU A 160 -28.13 26.08 -29.65
CA LEU A 160 -28.73 24.73 -29.61
C LEU A 160 -28.82 24.07 -31.01
N PRO A 161 -28.75 22.73 -31.09
CA PRO A 161 -28.27 21.76 -30.10
C PRO A 161 -26.81 21.34 -30.38
N SER A 162 -26.06 20.92 -29.36
CA SER A 162 -24.71 20.36 -29.55
C SER A 162 -24.41 19.14 -28.68
N THR A 163 -23.58 18.25 -29.23
CA THR A 163 -23.28 16.90 -28.73
C THR A 163 -22.00 16.81 -27.91
N ASP A 164 -21.50 17.94 -27.39
CA ASP A 164 -20.16 18.00 -26.79
C ASP A 164 -20.07 17.25 -25.46
N ALA A 165 -18.94 16.58 -25.27
CA ALA A 165 -18.52 15.88 -24.07
C ALA A 165 -17.12 16.35 -23.64
N TYR A 166 -16.72 16.05 -22.41
CA TYR A 166 -15.34 16.26 -21.95
C TYR A 166 -14.55 14.98 -22.17
N THR A 167 -13.52 15.04 -23.02
CA THR A 167 -12.57 13.93 -23.26
C THR A 167 -11.28 14.14 -22.45
N GLU A 168 -10.54 13.06 -22.25
CA GLU A 168 -9.16 13.11 -21.77
C GLU A 168 -8.21 13.69 -22.85
N ASP A 169 -6.96 13.98 -22.47
CA ASP A 169 -5.88 14.17 -23.44
C ASP A 169 -5.35 12.82 -23.98
N GLY A 170 -4.43 12.86 -24.94
CA GLY A 170 -3.96 11.66 -25.64
C GLY A 170 -3.03 10.73 -24.86
N ASN A 171 -2.70 11.02 -23.60
CA ASN A 171 -1.63 10.34 -22.87
C ASN A 171 -2.14 9.16 -22.01
N GLN A 172 -2.43 8.03 -22.67
CA GLN A 172 -3.15 6.85 -22.12
C GLN A 172 -2.44 6.06 -20.99
N ALA A 173 -1.47 6.64 -20.28
CA ALA A 173 -0.64 5.96 -19.28
C ALA A 173 -1.30 5.79 -17.88
N GLY A 174 -2.58 6.15 -17.70
CA GLY A 174 -3.22 6.27 -16.37
C GLY A 174 -4.44 5.38 -16.09
N GLY A 175 -5.22 4.98 -17.09
CA GLY A 175 -6.41 4.11 -16.92
C GLY A 175 -7.64 4.75 -16.23
N ASP A 176 -7.60 6.03 -15.89
CA ASP A 176 -8.66 6.73 -15.15
C ASP A 176 -9.84 7.17 -16.06
N SER A 177 -11.09 6.88 -15.69
CA SER A 177 -12.27 7.31 -16.47
C SER A 177 -12.79 8.72 -16.12
N TRP A 178 -13.13 9.49 -17.17
CA TRP A 178 -13.89 10.73 -17.07
C TRP A 178 -15.40 10.48 -17.16
N HIS A 179 -16.15 10.93 -16.16
CA HIS A 179 -17.60 10.78 -16.12
C HIS A 179 -18.30 12.12 -16.41
N THR A 180 -19.15 12.19 -17.43
CA THR A 180 -19.94 13.40 -17.74
C THR A 180 -21.22 13.46 -16.90
N LEU A 181 -21.46 14.58 -16.22
CA LEU A 181 -22.66 14.80 -15.41
C LEU A 181 -23.84 15.33 -16.27
N PRO A 182 -25.10 15.09 -15.84
CA PRO A 182 -26.27 15.65 -16.50
C PRO A 182 -26.19 17.17 -16.68
N GLY A 183 -26.64 17.61 -17.86
CA GLY A 183 -26.66 19.02 -18.24
C GLY A 183 -28.03 19.67 -18.03
N ALA A 184 -28.04 20.90 -17.52
CA ALA A 184 -29.24 21.73 -17.46
C ALA A 184 -29.23 22.78 -18.57
N PHE A 185 -30.41 23.11 -19.12
CA PHE A 185 -30.57 24.03 -20.24
C PHE A 185 -31.74 24.99 -19.99
N SER A 186 -31.62 26.24 -20.42
CA SER A 186 -32.77 27.15 -20.51
C SER A 186 -33.69 26.74 -21.68
N PRO A 187 -34.98 26.45 -21.47
CA PRO A 187 -35.86 25.96 -22.53
C PRO A 187 -36.22 27.06 -23.55
N ALA A 188 -35.67 26.92 -24.76
CA ALA A 188 -35.92 27.72 -25.97
C ALA A 188 -35.52 29.21 -25.91
N GLY A 189 -34.47 29.56 -26.66
CA GLY A 189 -34.02 30.92 -26.95
C GLY A 189 -32.93 30.93 -28.03
N SER A 190 -32.76 32.04 -28.75
CA SER A 190 -31.73 32.18 -29.80
C SER A 190 -30.29 32.13 -29.25
N THR A 191 -30.12 32.50 -27.97
CA THR A 191 -29.03 32.03 -27.12
C THR A 191 -29.62 31.12 -26.05
N THR A 192 -28.88 30.08 -25.65
CA THR A 192 -29.29 29.14 -24.58
C THR A 192 -28.16 29.03 -23.56
N GLN A 193 -28.49 29.16 -22.28
CA GLN A 193 -27.55 28.84 -21.21
C GLN A 193 -27.53 27.32 -20.98
N ALA A 194 -26.32 26.75 -20.90
CA ALA A 194 -26.13 25.34 -20.61
C ALA A 194 -25.12 25.14 -19.47
N VAL A 195 -25.57 24.48 -18.40
CA VAL A 195 -24.72 24.07 -17.29
C VAL A 195 -24.36 22.60 -17.49
N ARG A 196 -23.09 22.32 -17.80
CA ARG A 196 -22.51 20.97 -17.85
C ARG A 196 -21.44 20.81 -16.75
N ALA A 197 -20.87 19.62 -16.63
CA ALA A 197 -19.71 19.31 -15.78
C ALA A 197 -19.22 17.90 -16.11
N SER A 198 -18.02 17.56 -15.65
CA SER A 198 -17.54 16.18 -15.57
C SER A 198 -16.87 15.94 -14.22
N TYR A 199 -16.54 14.69 -13.90
CA TYR A 199 -15.71 14.37 -12.75
C TYR A 199 -14.71 13.27 -13.10
N LYS A 200 -13.54 13.34 -12.48
CA LYS A 200 -12.51 12.31 -12.54
C LYS A 200 -12.29 11.76 -11.13
N ILE A 201 -12.38 10.45 -10.99
CA ILE A 201 -11.94 9.72 -9.80
C ILE A 201 -10.66 9.00 -10.22
N PRO A 202 -9.47 9.53 -9.88
CA PRO A 202 -8.22 8.84 -10.13
C PRO A 202 -8.17 7.49 -9.41
N ALA A 203 -7.43 6.54 -9.97
CA ALA A 203 -7.16 5.27 -9.34
C ALA A 203 -6.50 5.46 -7.96
N LEU A 204 -6.94 4.66 -6.98
CA LEU A 204 -6.42 4.66 -5.61
C LEU A 204 -4.94 4.19 -5.59
N GLY A 205 -4.03 5.14 -5.79
CA GLY A 205 -2.58 4.89 -5.86
C GLY A 205 -1.81 5.77 -6.86
N SER A 206 -2.48 6.65 -7.62
CA SER A 206 -1.86 7.49 -8.68
C SER A 206 -0.96 8.64 -8.18
N THR A 207 -0.06 8.40 -7.22
CA THR A 207 0.81 9.41 -6.60
C THR A 207 2.10 9.64 -7.39
N GLY A 208 2.10 10.63 -8.30
CA GLY A 208 3.35 11.18 -8.85
C GLY A 208 3.28 11.76 -10.27
N ALA A 209 2.28 11.39 -11.08
CA ALA A 209 2.18 11.85 -12.46
C ALA A 209 1.60 13.28 -12.58
N LEU A 210 2.26 14.13 -13.36
CA LEU A 210 1.70 15.38 -13.91
C LEU A 210 0.59 15.04 -14.92
N GLN A 211 -0.67 14.97 -14.46
CA GLN A 211 -1.81 14.86 -15.37
C GLN A 211 -2.07 16.22 -16.03
N SER A 212 -1.96 16.24 -17.36
CA SER A 212 -2.37 17.37 -18.19
C SER A 212 -3.88 17.33 -18.44
N TRP A 213 -4.42 18.42 -18.98
CA TRP A 213 -5.84 18.58 -19.23
C TRP A 213 -6.05 19.28 -20.57
N SER A 214 -6.84 18.69 -21.47
CA SER A 214 -7.15 19.24 -22.79
C SER A 214 -8.50 18.72 -23.30
N PRO A 215 -9.63 19.15 -22.69
CA PRO A 215 -10.96 18.73 -23.10
C PRO A 215 -11.25 19.20 -24.53
N THR A 216 -11.54 18.26 -25.43
CA THR A 216 -11.86 18.58 -26.83
C THR A 216 -13.32 19.02 -26.95
N LEU A 217 -13.56 20.27 -27.36
CA LEU A 217 -14.91 20.81 -27.55
C LEU A 217 -15.26 20.95 -29.04
N GLY A 218 -16.53 20.73 -29.38
CA GLY A 218 -17.06 20.96 -30.73
C GLY A 218 -17.01 22.43 -31.15
N THR A 219 -17.04 22.62 -32.47
CA THR A 219 -16.58 23.82 -33.20
C THR A 219 -17.42 25.10 -33.06
N ALA A 220 -18.40 25.15 -32.16
CA ALA A 220 -19.49 26.15 -32.20
C ALA A 220 -19.64 27.01 -30.94
N LYS A 221 -18.56 27.26 -30.17
CA LYS A 221 -18.64 27.84 -28.80
C LYS A 221 -17.58 28.88 -28.47
N THR A 222 -17.92 29.79 -27.56
CA THR A 222 -17.20 31.08 -27.36
C THR A 222 -16.77 31.39 -25.91
N ALA A 223 -17.04 30.51 -24.95
CA ALA A 223 -16.38 30.52 -23.65
C ALA A 223 -16.53 29.17 -22.93
N LEU A 224 -15.40 28.67 -22.41
CA LEU A 224 -15.33 27.67 -21.33
C LEU A 224 -14.90 28.43 -20.07
N GLU A 225 -15.79 28.56 -19.08
CA GLU A 225 -15.51 29.36 -17.88
C GLU A 225 -15.29 28.49 -16.64
N THR A 226 -14.01 28.42 -16.24
CA THR A 226 -13.47 27.98 -14.95
C THR A 226 -13.59 26.50 -14.55
N LEU A 227 -12.42 25.87 -14.47
CA LEU A 227 -12.14 24.61 -13.76
C LEU A 227 -12.08 24.87 -12.24
N VAL A 228 -12.79 24.05 -11.46
CA VAL A 228 -12.89 24.12 -9.99
C VAL A 228 -12.55 22.76 -9.37
N ILE A 229 -11.45 22.67 -8.61
CA ILE A 229 -10.96 21.42 -7.99
C ILE A 229 -11.42 21.30 -6.53
N TYR A 230 -11.84 20.10 -6.15
CA TYR A 230 -12.26 19.72 -4.79
C TYR A 230 -11.17 18.90 -4.08
N GLN A 231 -10.85 19.23 -2.83
CA GLN A 231 -9.84 18.50 -2.03
C GLN A 231 -10.44 17.95 -0.71
N GLY A 232 -10.62 16.63 -0.63
CA GLY A 232 -11.17 15.95 0.54
C GLY A 232 -10.14 15.12 1.32
N ARG A 233 -10.12 15.25 2.64
CA ARG A 233 -9.35 14.38 3.55
C ARG A 233 -10.29 13.38 4.22
N LEU A 234 -9.95 12.09 4.17
CA LEU A 234 -10.67 11.06 4.91
C LEU A 234 -10.51 11.26 6.43
N VAL A 235 -11.64 11.51 7.10
CA VAL A 235 -11.79 11.40 8.55
C VAL A 235 -12.46 10.05 8.84
N PRO A 236 -11.86 9.16 9.64
CA PRO A 236 -12.52 7.90 10.01
C PRO A 236 -13.70 8.19 10.94
N VAL A 237 -14.92 8.00 10.45
CA VAL A 237 -16.11 7.95 11.30
C VAL A 237 -16.00 6.76 12.22
N THR A 238 -16.00 7.01 13.53
CA THR A 238 -16.09 5.95 14.54
C THR A 238 -17.54 5.54 14.66
N VAL A 239 -17.88 4.32 14.23
CA VAL A 239 -19.14 3.70 14.67
C VAL A 239 -19.00 3.46 16.16
N ALA A 240 -19.77 4.19 16.96
CA ALA A 240 -19.93 3.88 18.37
C ALA A 240 -20.93 2.73 18.46
N ASP A 241 -20.48 1.60 19.01
CA ASP A 241 -21.37 0.52 19.41
C ASP A 241 -21.02 0.05 20.83
N VAL A 242 -21.98 -0.60 21.46
CA VAL A 242 -22.11 -0.81 22.90
C VAL A 242 -21.03 -1.77 23.44
N ALA A 243 -20.66 -1.60 24.70
CA ALA A 243 -19.75 -2.52 25.39
C ALA A 243 -20.41 -3.87 25.68
N GLU A 244 -19.67 -4.98 25.61
CA GLU A 244 -19.16 -5.71 26.79
C GLU A 244 -18.58 -7.12 26.44
N ALA A 245 -17.76 -7.66 27.36
CA ALA A 245 -17.37 -9.06 27.56
C ALA A 245 -16.85 -9.91 26.38
N ALA A 246 -15.53 -10.12 26.41
CA ALA A 246 -14.76 -11.10 25.65
C ALA A 246 -15.20 -12.57 25.80
N ARG A 247 -14.82 -13.39 24.80
CA ARG A 247 -14.16 -14.69 25.02
C ARG A 247 -13.27 -15.11 23.83
N THR A 248 -12.24 -15.91 24.12
CA THR A 248 -11.24 -16.37 23.16
C THR A 248 -11.49 -17.80 22.68
N GLY A 249 -11.31 -18.06 21.38
CA GLY A 249 -11.32 -19.41 20.79
C GLY A 249 -10.77 -19.39 19.37
N ASN A 250 -9.91 -20.35 19.02
CA ASN A 250 -9.33 -20.49 17.68
C ASN A 250 -10.29 -21.26 16.73
N PRO A 251 -10.19 -21.06 15.41
CA PRO A 251 -11.29 -21.36 14.50
C PRO A 251 -11.37 -22.82 14.05
N ARG A 252 -12.62 -23.27 13.78
CA ARG A 252 -12.94 -24.27 12.76
C ARG A 252 -14.23 -23.86 12.02
N GLU A 253 -14.13 -23.90 10.69
CA GLU A 253 -15.19 -24.10 9.69
C GLU A 253 -16.66 -23.93 10.11
N ALA A 254 -17.28 -22.81 9.71
CA ALA A 254 -18.60 -22.78 9.04
C ALA A 254 -18.99 -21.33 8.66
N THR A 255 -19.15 -21.05 7.36
CA THR A 255 -19.78 -19.81 6.89
C THR A 255 -21.29 -20.02 6.79
N ALA A 256 -22.08 -19.24 7.54
CA ALA A 256 -23.53 -19.19 7.41
C ALA A 256 -24.00 -17.73 7.29
N ILE A 257 -24.78 -17.44 6.25
CA ILE A 257 -25.27 -16.08 5.95
C ILE A 257 -26.61 -15.86 6.67
N GLY A 258 -26.71 -14.79 7.47
CA GLY A 258 -27.93 -14.38 8.16
C GLY A 258 -28.30 -12.93 7.83
N VAL A 259 -29.16 -12.73 6.82
CA VAL A 259 -29.76 -11.43 6.54
C VAL A 259 -30.94 -11.20 7.49
N SER A 260 -31.03 -10.01 8.10
CA SER A 260 -32.23 -9.55 8.79
C SER A 260 -32.60 -8.15 8.30
N LEU A 261 -33.84 -7.98 7.87
CA LEU A 261 -34.40 -6.70 7.41
C LEU A 261 -35.13 -6.01 8.56
N ALA A 262 -34.82 -4.75 8.80
CA ALA A 262 -35.53 -3.95 9.81
C ALA A 262 -36.92 -3.53 9.29
N THR A 263 -37.96 -3.82 10.07
CA THR A 263 -39.27 -3.15 10.02
C THR A 263 -39.73 -2.84 11.44
N ASP A 264 -40.48 -1.76 11.59
CA ASP A 264 -40.81 -1.09 12.86
C ASP A 264 -42.26 -1.41 13.33
N VAL A 265 -42.77 -0.61 14.27
CA VAL A 265 -44.13 -0.51 14.86
C VAL A 265 -44.55 -1.57 15.90
N PRO A 266 -45.33 -1.18 16.94
CA PRO A 266 -44.92 -1.55 18.30
C PRO A 266 -46.03 -2.05 19.27
N ALA A 267 -45.56 -2.47 20.45
CA ALA A 267 -46.28 -2.54 21.73
C ALA A 267 -47.36 -3.64 21.95
N ALA A 268 -47.61 -3.87 23.25
CA ALA A 268 -48.71 -4.61 23.88
C ALA A 268 -48.72 -6.16 23.91
N SER A 269 -48.63 -6.65 25.16
CA SER A 269 -49.40 -7.78 25.74
C SER A 269 -49.31 -9.23 25.21
N ARG A 270 -48.64 -10.06 26.03
CA ARG A 270 -49.12 -11.35 26.61
C ARG A 270 -49.79 -12.42 25.71
N ALA A 271 -49.06 -13.54 25.64
CA ALA A 271 -49.51 -14.91 25.96
C ALA A 271 -50.53 -15.63 25.04
N GLY A 272 -50.30 -16.95 24.86
CA GLY A 272 -51.28 -17.86 24.25
C GLY A 272 -50.68 -18.87 23.25
N ALA A 273 -50.04 -19.92 23.75
CA ALA A 273 -50.08 -21.23 23.09
C ALA A 273 -51.50 -21.82 23.33
N PRO A 274 -52.05 -22.77 22.52
CA PRO A 274 -51.39 -24.06 22.28
C PRO A 274 -51.70 -24.75 20.91
N GLU A 275 -51.40 -26.05 20.88
CA GLU A 275 -51.93 -27.14 20.05
C GLU A 275 -51.07 -27.66 18.88
N SER A 276 -51.05 -28.99 18.79
CA SER A 276 -50.14 -29.82 18.00
C SER A 276 -50.90 -30.79 17.09
N LYS A 277 -50.20 -31.37 16.11
CA LYS A 277 -50.37 -32.75 15.62
C LYS A 277 -49.13 -33.17 14.79
N LEU A 278 -48.41 -34.24 15.17
CA LEU A 278 -48.61 -35.65 14.78
C LEU A 278 -48.27 -35.93 13.30
N ALA A 279 -47.52 -36.99 12.92
CA ALA A 279 -46.80 -38.00 13.72
C ALA A 279 -45.81 -38.84 12.86
N GLY A 280 -44.87 -39.53 13.54
CA GLY A 280 -44.19 -40.73 13.04
C GLY A 280 -42.74 -40.53 12.54
N THR A 281 -41.76 -41.38 12.86
CA THR A 281 -41.74 -42.55 13.78
C THR A 281 -40.34 -42.73 14.40
N ALA A 282 -40.27 -43.04 15.70
CA ALA A 282 -39.04 -43.41 16.43
C ALA A 282 -39.02 -44.93 16.75
N PRO A 283 -37.89 -45.45 17.28
CA PRO A 283 -37.82 -45.70 18.73
C PRO A 283 -36.53 -45.15 19.38
N GLU A 284 -36.56 -44.27 20.40
CA GLU A 284 -37.01 -44.46 21.81
C GLU A 284 -35.98 -45.21 22.69
N PRO A 285 -35.79 -44.89 24.01
CA PRO A 285 -36.47 -43.88 24.87
C PRO A 285 -35.58 -42.65 25.19
N ILE A 286 -36.06 -41.45 25.54
CA ILE A 286 -37.01 -40.95 26.55
C ILE A 286 -36.49 -40.96 28.01
N THR A 287 -36.38 -39.76 28.59
CA THR A 287 -36.93 -39.39 29.92
C THR A 287 -37.13 -37.86 30.00
N LEU A 288 -37.83 -37.35 31.03
CA LEU A 288 -38.58 -36.08 30.97
C LEU A 288 -38.53 -35.26 32.29
N LEU A 289 -38.87 -33.96 32.19
CA LEU A 289 -39.17 -32.99 33.28
C LEU A 289 -37.93 -32.57 34.13
N ASP A 290 -37.92 -31.43 34.83
CA ASP A 290 -39.02 -30.54 35.26
C ASP A 290 -38.66 -29.02 35.19
N VAL A 291 -39.59 -28.13 35.56
CA VAL A 291 -39.54 -26.66 35.43
C VAL A 291 -40.22 -26.01 36.66
N PRO A 292 -40.01 -24.72 37.01
CA PRO A 292 -38.80 -23.91 37.09
C PRO A 292 -38.42 -23.61 38.56
N LEU A 293 -37.29 -22.93 38.81
CA LEU A 293 -37.25 -21.78 39.73
C LEU A 293 -35.96 -20.97 39.60
N ALA A 294 -35.93 -19.83 40.26
CA ALA A 294 -34.83 -18.86 40.22
C ALA A 294 -33.93 -18.95 41.46
N SER A 295 -32.88 -18.13 41.43
CA SER A 295 -32.03 -17.67 42.55
C SER A 295 -30.79 -18.48 42.93
N GLN A 296 -29.75 -17.70 43.20
CA GLN A 296 -28.51 -17.97 43.93
C GLN A 296 -27.53 -19.03 43.39
N ALA A 297 -26.26 -18.61 43.33
CA ALA A 297 -25.13 -19.52 43.23
C ALA A 297 -24.92 -20.19 44.58
N GLY A 298 -25.25 -21.48 44.65
CA GLY A 298 -24.73 -22.38 45.67
C GLY A 298 -23.82 -23.41 45.00
N ALA A 299 -22.56 -23.47 45.40
CA ALA A 299 -21.73 -24.64 45.13
C ALA A 299 -22.06 -25.71 46.19
N PRO A 300 -22.48 -26.93 45.81
CA PRO A 300 -22.49 -28.07 46.71
C PRO A 300 -21.08 -28.66 46.77
N GLU A 301 -20.57 -28.90 47.97
CA GLU A 301 -19.33 -29.63 48.20
C GLU A 301 -19.55 -31.13 47.98
N ASP A 302 -18.66 -31.80 47.25
CA ASP A 302 -18.66 -33.26 47.13
C ASP A 302 -17.57 -33.87 48.03
N MET A 303 -17.83 -33.83 49.34
CA MET A 303 -17.09 -34.52 50.39
C MET A 303 -18.06 -34.95 51.50
N VAL A 304 -18.67 -36.12 51.34
CA VAL A 304 -19.74 -36.65 52.21
C VAL A 304 -19.43 -38.09 52.58
N ALA A 305 -19.54 -38.56 53.83
CA ALA A 305 -19.56 -37.94 55.17
C ALA A 305 -19.39 -39.09 56.20
N ILE A 306 -19.32 -38.79 57.50
CA ILE A 306 -19.88 -39.63 58.59
C ILE A 306 -19.82 -38.84 59.91
N ASP A 307 -20.88 -38.94 60.72
CA ASP A 307 -20.89 -38.61 62.15
C ASP A 307 -21.70 -39.69 62.90
N VAL A 308 -21.19 -40.17 64.02
CA VAL A 308 -21.83 -41.11 64.96
C VAL A 308 -21.30 -40.77 66.38
N PRO A 309 -22.15 -40.59 67.41
CA PRO A 309 -21.99 -39.42 68.29
C PRO A 309 -21.48 -39.69 69.71
N LEU A 310 -21.22 -38.58 70.43
CA LEU A 310 -21.00 -38.40 71.88
C LEU A 310 -19.61 -38.81 72.43
N GLY A 311 -18.83 -37.83 72.94
CA GLY A 311 -17.59 -38.12 73.69
C GLY A 311 -16.86 -36.88 74.22
N ILE A 312 -16.77 -36.80 75.55
CA ILE A 312 -16.15 -35.76 76.38
C ILE A 312 -14.60 -35.69 76.27
N ASP A 313 -14.05 -34.52 76.61
CA ASP A 313 -12.67 -34.19 77.01
C ASP A 313 -11.49 -34.10 76.00
N VAL A 314 -10.80 -32.96 76.14
CA VAL A 314 -9.38 -32.72 75.88
C VAL A 314 -8.63 -33.36 77.08
N PRO A 315 -7.54 -34.17 76.93
CA PRO A 315 -6.25 -33.58 76.54
C PRO A 315 -5.11 -34.49 75.97
N ALA A 316 -4.03 -33.78 75.58
CA ALA A 316 -2.62 -34.06 75.90
C ALA A 316 -1.65 -34.73 74.88
N ALA A 317 -0.39 -34.25 74.98
CA ALA A 317 0.89 -34.93 74.73
C ALA A 317 1.55 -34.94 73.32
N ALA A 318 2.13 -33.79 72.98
CA ALA A 318 3.59 -33.61 72.75
C ALA A 318 4.29 -33.95 71.40
N ARG A 319 4.79 -32.86 70.76
CA ARG A 319 6.15 -32.64 70.16
C ARG A 319 6.59 -33.53 68.97
N SER A 320 7.31 -33.03 67.96
CA SER A 320 8.00 -31.74 67.72
C SER A 320 8.30 -31.50 66.23
N GLY A 321 8.40 -30.24 65.75
CA GLY A 321 9.09 -29.94 64.47
C GLY A 321 8.58 -28.76 63.62
N THR A 322 8.46 -27.55 64.18
CA THR A 322 8.33 -26.28 63.41
C THR A 322 9.71 -25.77 62.95
N PRO A 323 9.87 -24.65 62.19
CA PRO A 323 8.90 -23.71 61.56
C PRO A 323 9.03 -23.68 60.00
N ALA A 324 8.37 -22.86 59.16
CA ALA A 324 7.36 -21.76 59.19
C ALA A 324 6.94 -21.47 57.71
N ASP A 325 5.99 -20.62 57.29
CA ASP A 325 4.70 -20.01 57.75
C ASP A 325 4.09 -19.37 56.45
N GLU A 326 2.79 -19.21 56.13
CA GLU A 326 1.55 -18.88 56.87
C GLU A 326 1.38 -17.37 57.20
N VAL A 327 0.29 -16.63 56.84
CA VAL A 327 -0.85 -16.84 55.91
C VAL A 327 -1.52 -15.45 55.60
N ALA A 328 -2.71 -15.38 54.97
CA ALA A 328 -3.37 -14.15 54.44
C ALA A 328 -4.63 -13.64 55.23
N ILE A 329 -5.62 -13.01 54.53
CA ILE A 329 -6.98 -12.51 54.98
C ILE A 329 -7.00 -11.05 55.50
N GLY A 330 -8.03 -10.17 55.27
CA GLY A 330 -9.24 -10.19 54.41
C GLY A 330 -10.37 -9.20 54.86
N VAL A 331 -11.55 -9.22 54.17
CA VAL A 331 -12.91 -8.67 54.52
C VAL A 331 -13.44 -7.37 53.82
N THR A 332 -14.76 -7.35 53.51
CA THR A 332 -15.58 -6.34 52.76
C THR A 332 -17.05 -6.29 53.27
N VAL A 333 -17.80 -5.16 53.17
CA VAL A 333 -19.28 -5.05 53.39
C VAL A 333 -19.90 -3.89 52.54
N GLU A 334 -21.21 -3.93 52.22
CA GLU A 334 -22.00 -2.92 51.48
C GLU A 334 -23.24 -2.38 52.27
N ASP A 335 -23.75 -1.16 51.94
CA ASP A 335 -25.17 -0.74 51.67
C ASP A 335 -25.42 0.79 51.90
N VAL A 336 -26.61 1.34 51.55
CA VAL A 336 -26.90 2.71 51.02
C VAL A 336 -28.33 3.22 51.45
N PRO A 337 -28.88 4.49 51.30
CA PRO A 337 -28.41 5.87 50.95
C PRO A 337 -28.86 7.08 51.89
N PHE A 338 -28.46 8.34 51.53
CA PHE A 338 -29.11 9.66 51.80
C PHE A 338 -29.23 10.20 53.28
N PRO A 339 -29.61 11.48 53.55
CA PRO A 339 -29.03 12.75 53.07
C PRO A 339 -28.85 13.90 54.14
N ASP A 340 -28.01 14.89 53.82
CA ASP A 340 -28.05 16.33 54.22
C ASP A 340 -27.71 16.81 55.68
N ARG A 341 -27.21 18.07 55.74
CA ARG A 341 -26.94 18.97 56.91
C ARG A 341 -25.75 18.71 57.87
N ALA A 342 -25.43 19.76 58.65
CA ALA A 342 -24.16 19.98 59.36
C ALA A 342 -24.32 20.30 60.87
N GLY A 343 -23.26 20.04 61.66
CA GLY A 343 -23.16 20.38 63.09
C GLY A 343 -21.78 20.06 63.70
N SER A 344 -21.39 20.82 64.72
CA SER A 344 -20.13 20.74 65.52
C SER A 344 -20.33 21.61 66.79
N PRO A 345 -19.62 21.47 67.94
CA PRO A 345 -18.38 20.71 68.23
C PRO A 345 -18.43 19.87 69.55
N VAL A 346 -17.24 19.55 70.10
CA VAL A 346 -16.87 19.04 71.46
C VAL A 346 -17.41 17.66 71.92
N ASP A 347 -16.66 16.83 72.67
CA ASP A 347 -15.29 16.96 73.22
C ASP A 347 -14.54 15.59 73.23
N GLY A 348 -13.21 15.60 73.43
CA GLY A 348 -12.32 14.43 73.27
C GLY A 348 -12.24 13.44 74.46
N PRO A 349 -11.30 12.45 74.48
CA PRO A 349 -9.98 12.49 73.82
C PRO A 349 -9.46 11.17 73.14
N VAL A 350 -8.23 11.27 72.58
CA VAL A 350 -7.29 10.18 72.16
C VAL A 350 -7.46 9.58 70.73
N LEU A 351 -6.63 10.13 69.83
CA LEU A 351 -5.98 9.56 68.63
C LEU A 351 -6.79 8.98 67.43
N ILE A 352 -6.82 9.82 66.37
CA ILE A 352 -6.67 9.48 64.93
C ILE A 352 -7.81 8.69 64.24
N GLY A 353 -8.80 9.43 63.73
CA GLY A 353 -9.63 9.03 62.57
C GLY A 353 -8.88 9.17 61.23
N VAL A 354 -9.20 8.46 60.14
CA VAL A 354 -10.48 8.29 59.41
C VAL A 354 -10.81 9.47 58.48
N THR A 355 -10.72 9.20 57.15
CA THR A 355 -11.55 9.59 55.96
C THR A 355 -12.29 10.96 55.97
N VAL A 356 -12.42 11.74 54.88
CA VAL A 356 -12.68 11.41 53.45
C VAL A 356 -12.04 12.46 52.49
N HIS A 357 -12.00 12.15 51.19
CA HIS A 357 -11.77 13.11 50.09
C HIS A 357 -12.78 14.27 50.06
N ASP A 358 -12.34 15.41 49.54
CA ASP A 358 -13.17 16.33 48.75
C ASP A 358 -12.35 16.86 47.54
N THR A 359 -13.03 17.18 46.44
CA THR A 359 -12.46 17.83 45.25
C THR A 359 -13.46 18.87 44.72
N VAL A 360 -13.24 20.16 44.98
CA VAL A 360 -14.04 21.22 44.36
C VAL A 360 -13.18 22.34 43.76
N CYS A 361 -13.51 22.67 42.51
CA CYS A 361 -13.13 23.87 41.77
C CYS A 361 -14.31 24.89 41.87
N PRO A 362 -14.30 26.11 41.30
CA PRO A 362 -13.23 27.03 40.89
C PRO A 362 -13.28 28.39 41.63
N ALA A 363 -12.23 29.22 41.52
CA ALA A 363 -12.37 30.69 41.45
C ALA A 363 -11.07 31.40 41.00
N ARG A 364 -11.18 32.61 40.43
CA ARG A 364 -10.05 33.53 40.19
C ARG A 364 -10.05 34.65 41.23
N SER A 365 -8.88 35.08 41.70
CA SER A 365 -8.40 36.48 41.65
C SER A 365 -7.09 36.68 42.41
N GLY A 366 -6.36 37.77 42.12
CA GLY A 366 -5.35 38.33 43.03
C GLY A 366 -3.91 37.81 42.91
N ALA A 367 -3.10 38.49 42.10
CA ALA A 367 -1.71 38.79 42.49
C ALA A 367 -1.71 40.05 43.39
N PRO A 368 -0.64 40.44 44.11
CA PRO A 368 0.74 39.93 44.06
C PRO A 368 1.32 39.63 45.46
N GLY A 369 2.65 39.49 45.58
CA GLY A 369 3.38 39.58 46.85
C GLY A 369 4.41 38.47 47.04
N ALA A 370 5.56 38.80 47.64
CA ALA A 370 6.66 37.86 47.84
C ALA A 370 6.86 37.50 49.33
N ALA A 371 7.31 36.26 49.55
CA ALA A 371 8.04 35.77 50.72
C ALA A 371 7.48 36.06 52.13
N LEU A 372 6.92 35.02 52.75
CA LEU A 372 7.00 34.82 54.21
C LEU A 372 7.70 33.49 54.48
N ALA A 373 8.86 33.53 55.13
CA ALA A 373 9.57 32.32 55.55
C ALA A 373 9.17 31.95 57.00
N ILE A 374 8.72 30.72 57.21
CA ILE A 374 8.61 30.13 58.55
C ILE A 374 9.89 29.34 58.79
N GLY A 375 10.70 29.79 59.74
CA GLY A 375 11.92 29.10 60.14
C GLY A 375 11.64 28.00 61.16
N VAL A 376 12.35 26.88 61.02
CA VAL A 376 12.55 25.89 62.10
C VAL A 376 14.04 25.84 62.37
N THR A 377 14.43 26.07 63.62
CA THR A 377 15.85 26.08 64.01
C THR A 377 16.02 25.60 65.46
N LEU A 378 17.12 24.87 65.68
CA LEU A 378 17.73 24.54 66.98
C LEU A 378 17.04 23.47 67.85
N PHE A 379 17.78 22.39 68.13
CA PHE A 379 18.71 22.45 69.27
C PHE A 379 20.10 22.78 68.69
N THR A 380 20.72 23.91 68.98
CA THR A 380 21.43 24.31 70.22
C THR A 380 22.53 23.33 70.64
N ASP A 381 23.77 23.73 70.38
CA ASP A 381 24.64 24.05 71.52
C ASP A 381 24.79 25.59 71.63
N ARG A 382 25.53 26.08 72.62
CA ARG A 382 25.29 27.38 73.29
C ARG A 382 26.30 28.50 72.88
N PRO A 383 26.25 29.74 73.43
CA PRO A 383 25.68 30.88 72.70
C PRO A 383 26.62 32.11 72.54
N THR A 384 26.02 33.28 72.26
CA THR A 384 26.62 34.63 72.07
C THR A 384 27.20 34.88 70.65
N GLY A 385 27.13 36.08 70.08
CA GLY A 385 26.40 37.28 70.50
C GLY A 385 26.73 38.54 69.65
N ALA A 386 25.91 39.58 69.81
CA ALA A 386 26.10 40.96 69.32
C ALA A 386 25.84 41.31 67.83
N ARG A 387 25.37 42.56 67.69
CA ARG A 387 24.82 43.29 66.53
C ARG A 387 25.84 43.64 65.44
N GLY A 388 25.34 43.76 64.21
CA GLY A 388 25.35 45.05 63.50
C GLY A 388 26.27 45.23 62.28
N GLY A 389 25.92 46.21 61.43
CA GLY A 389 26.81 46.77 60.41
C GLY A 389 26.51 46.39 58.96
N ALA A 390 26.21 47.40 58.15
CA ALA A 390 26.53 47.48 56.71
C ALA A 390 27.55 48.65 56.55
N PRO A 391 28.08 49.00 55.35
CA PRO A 391 27.88 48.46 54.00
C PRO A 391 29.20 48.33 53.16
N ALA A 392 29.03 48.22 51.82
CA ALA A 392 29.89 48.79 50.75
C ALA A 392 31.14 48.06 50.19
N ALA A 393 31.47 48.46 48.95
CA ALA A 393 32.64 48.17 48.08
C ALA A 393 32.93 46.68 47.74
N ALA A 394 33.05 46.19 46.49
CA ALA A 394 33.43 46.69 45.15
C ALA A 394 34.94 46.63 44.81
N ILE A 395 35.25 46.23 43.55
CA ILE A 395 36.58 46.02 42.93
C ILE A 395 37.31 44.75 43.45
N GLY A 396 37.95 43.89 42.63
CA GLY A 396 37.99 43.79 41.16
C GLY A 396 39.10 42.85 40.63
N ASN A 397 39.01 42.46 39.35
CA ASN A 397 40.03 41.84 38.48
C ASN A 397 40.61 40.41 38.72
N THR A 398 40.38 39.57 37.70
CA THR A 398 41.38 38.78 36.94
C THR A 398 41.96 37.46 37.50
N VAL A 399 41.32 36.37 37.07
CA VAL A 399 41.90 35.18 36.38
C VAL A 399 43.31 34.69 36.74
N THR A 400 43.38 33.48 37.31
CA THR A 400 44.01 32.29 36.69
C THR A 400 43.48 30.99 37.32
N ASN A 401 43.63 29.86 36.63
CA ASN A 401 43.40 28.53 37.20
C ASN A 401 44.50 28.19 38.21
N ASP A 402 44.14 27.53 39.31
CA ASP A 402 44.55 26.13 39.49
C ASP A 402 43.68 25.42 40.55
N ALA A 403 43.54 24.10 40.40
CA ALA A 403 42.77 23.26 41.32
C ALA A 403 43.52 21.96 41.65
N PRO A 404 43.90 21.73 42.92
CA PRO A 404 44.32 20.43 43.40
C PRO A 404 43.32 19.82 44.40
N ALA A 405 42.62 18.80 43.93
CA ALA A 405 42.20 17.57 44.63
C ALA A 405 41.84 17.58 46.15
N ALA A 406 40.54 17.31 46.37
CA ALA A 406 40.02 16.17 47.15
C ALA A 406 40.08 16.12 48.70
N SER A 407 38.90 15.82 49.26
CA SER A 407 38.73 14.66 50.16
C SER A 407 37.41 13.94 49.83
N ARG A 408 37.28 12.65 50.17
CA ARG A 408 36.14 11.76 49.83
C ARG A 408 35.35 11.33 51.07
N ALA A 409 34.03 11.24 50.95
CA ALA A 409 33.19 10.06 51.28
C ALA A 409 31.69 10.45 51.22
N GLY A 410 30.75 9.60 50.81
CA GLY A 410 30.88 8.28 50.17
C GLY A 410 29.49 7.62 49.99
N ALA A 411 29.18 7.12 48.80
CA ALA A 411 27.96 6.36 48.48
C ALA A 411 28.32 5.24 47.47
N PRO A 412 27.62 4.09 47.47
CA PRO A 412 28.13 2.86 46.85
C PRO A 412 28.10 2.89 45.32
N THR A 413 29.15 2.33 44.72
CA THR A 413 29.35 2.23 43.26
C THR A 413 28.91 0.87 42.71
N SER A 414 28.01 0.87 41.72
CA SER A 414 27.93 -0.21 40.71
C SER A 414 28.48 0.31 39.39
N THR A 415 29.76 0.06 39.13
CA THR A 415 30.53 0.73 38.07
C THR A 415 30.35 0.04 36.71
N LEU A 416 29.75 0.73 35.74
CA LEU A 416 30.05 0.54 34.32
C LEU A 416 30.16 1.91 33.64
N GLY A 417 31.40 2.39 33.53
CA GLY A 417 31.73 3.60 32.77
C GLY A 417 32.06 3.23 31.33
N GLY A 418 31.10 3.40 30.43
CA GLY A 418 31.27 3.28 28.98
C GLY A 418 30.60 4.45 28.28
N ALA A 419 31.25 5.03 27.27
CA ALA A 419 30.63 6.09 26.47
C ALA A 419 29.56 5.48 25.56
N GLY A 420 28.29 5.68 25.89
CA GLY A 420 27.14 5.08 25.21
C GLY A 420 27.13 5.31 23.69
N LEU A 421 26.72 4.30 22.90
CA LEU A 421 26.59 4.43 21.43
C LEU A 421 25.48 5.41 21.00
N PHE A 422 24.60 5.82 21.92
CA PHE A 422 23.53 6.77 21.67
C PHE A 422 23.62 7.98 22.59
N PRO A 423 23.16 9.16 22.16
CA PRO A 423 22.97 10.29 23.07
C PRO A 423 21.93 9.96 24.15
N VAL A 424 21.97 10.73 25.25
CA VAL A 424 21.03 10.70 26.40
C VAL A 424 21.31 9.65 27.50
N ALA A 425 22.37 9.89 28.29
CA ALA A 425 22.29 9.87 29.75
C ALA A 425 23.34 10.84 30.34
N PRO A 426 23.08 11.56 31.47
CA PRO A 426 23.89 12.71 31.85
C PRO A 426 25.01 12.39 32.86
N SER A 427 26.26 12.75 32.53
CA SER A 427 27.29 13.13 33.53
C SER A 427 28.54 13.80 32.92
N SER A 428 28.96 13.43 31.70
CA SER A 428 30.20 13.95 31.10
C SER A 428 29.99 15.12 30.13
N LEU A 429 30.95 16.06 30.14
CA LEU A 429 31.06 17.24 29.26
C LEU A 429 31.46 16.87 27.80
N THR A 430 31.04 15.69 27.33
CA THR A 430 31.40 15.12 26.02
C THR A 430 30.20 14.67 25.18
N GLY A 431 28.99 14.61 25.75
CA GLY A 431 27.75 14.18 25.07
C GLY A 431 27.12 15.22 24.12
N ASP A 432 27.94 15.96 23.38
CA ASP A 432 27.52 17.06 22.50
C ASP A 432 27.88 16.86 21.01
N ILE A 433 28.85 15.99 20.71
CA ILE A 433 29.32 15.67 19.35
C ILE A 433 29.43 14.13 19.25
N PRO A 434 29.08 13.48 18.12
CA PRO A 434 29.27 12.04 17.95
C PRO A 434 30.74 11.60 18.09
N ASN A 435 30.95 10.33 18.49
CA ASN A 435 32.29 9.76 18.61
C ASN A 435 32.93 9.62 17.21
N PRO A 436 34.15 10.14 16.97
CA PRO A 436 34.77 10.14 15.64
C PRO A 436 35.23 8.75 15.16
N ASN A 437 35.24 7.72 16.01
CA ASN A 437 35.77 6.38 15.68
C ASN A 437 34.68 5.33 15.39
N ARG A 438 33.38 5.69 15.48
CA ARG A 438 32.25 4.79 15.21
C ARG A 438 31.01 5.54 14.70
N PRO A 439 30.15 4.93 13.87
CA PRO A 439 28.99 5.59 13.29
C PRO A 439 28.00 6.14 14.32
N LEU A 440 27.33 7.24 13.97
CA LEU A 440 26.13 7.68 14.67
C LEU A 440 24.94 6.81 14.24
N LEU A 441 24.44 5.97 15.15
CA LEU A 441 23.24 5.16 14.91
C LEU A 441 21.97 5.95 15.20
N ILE A 442 21.03 5.88 14.26
CA ILE A 442 19.73 6.55 14.33
C ILE A 442 18.62 5.54 13.98
N PRO A 443 18.03 4.88 14.97
CA PRO A 443 16.86 4.02 14.80
C PRO A 443 15.57 4.85 14.92
N TYR A 444 14.63 4.66 13.99
CA TYR A 444 13.38 5.45 13.91
C TYR A 444 12.22 4.67 13.29
N ALA A 445 11.00 5.16 13.54
CA ALA A 445 9.77 4.61 13.00
C ALA A 445 8.76 5.69 12.60
N ASP A 446 7.78 5.29 11.79
CA ASP A 446 6.59 6.09 11.47
C ASP A 446 5.42 5.71 12.39
N PHE A 447 4.92 6.68 13.17
CA PHE A 447 3.78 6.51 14.05
C PHE A 447 2.51 7.21 13.53
N THR A 448 2.52 7.80 12.33
CA THR A 448 1.48 8.75 11.88
C THR A 448 0.08 8.17 11.65
N ALA A 449 -0.92 9.05 11.55
CA ALA A 449 -2.32 8.71 11.38
C ALA A 449 -2.58 7.99 10.05
N GLY A 450 -3.05 6.73 10.10
CA GLY A 450 -3.38 5.94 8.93
C GLY A 450 -3.25 4.43 9.16
N PRO A 451 -3.34 3.62 8.09
CA PRO A 451 -2.68 2.31 8.05
C PRO A 451 -1.15 2.47 8.20
N PRO A 452 -0.39 1.39 8.41
CA PRO A 452 1.06 1.44 8.25
C PRO A 452 1.44 1.84 6.82
N LYS A 453 2.38 2.78 6.69
CA LYS A 453 2.99 3.12 5.40
C LYS A 453 3.92 2.01 4.91
N PRO A 454 4.13 1.84 3.58
CA PRO A 454 5.18 0.98 3.07
C PRO A 454 6.57 1.45 3.49
N VAL A 455 7.45 0.51 3.83
CA VAL A 455 8.86 0.79 4.12
C VAL A 455 9.50 1.52 2.93
N GLY A 456 10.14 2.65 3.24
CA GLY A 456 10.66 3.61 2.26
C GLY A 456 10.03 5.00 2.39
N SER A 457 8.71 5.07 2.59
CA SER A 457 7.91 6.32 2.58
C SER A 457 7.94 7.11 3.91
N PHE A 458 9.16 7.31 4.42
CA PHE A 458 9.45 7.88 5.73
C PHE A 458 9.43 9.41 5.76
N GLU A 459 8.28 10.05 5.48
CA GLU A 459 8.17 11.53 5.48
C GLU A 459 8.11 12.16 6.89
N THR A 460 7.67 11.37 7.87
CA THR A 460 7.21 11.83 9.20
C THR A 460 7.77 10.94 10.31
N ARG A 461 9.10 10.89 10.39
CA ARG A 461 9.87 9.99 11.28
C ARG A 461 9.89 10.50 12.72
N ARG A 462 9.85 9.59 13.69
CA ARG A 462 10.27 9.84 15.09
C ARG A 462 11.41 8.89 15.45
N SER A 463 12.50 9.40 16.02
CA SER A 463 13.57 8.54 16.51
C SER A 463 13.11 7.78 17.76
N PHE A 464 13.59 6.55 17.97
CA PHE A 464 13.43 5.88 19.25
C PHE A 464 14.24 6.55 20.37
N ASN A 465 15.34 7.22 20.03
CA ASN A 465 16.15 7.99 20.96
C ASN A 465 15.59 9.42 21.08
N SER A 466 15.34 9.92 22.29
CA SER A 466 15.06 11.35 22.55
C SER A 466 15.02 11.63 24.06
N ARG A 467 15.72 12.68 24.51
CA ARG A 467 15.71 13.13 25.91
C ARG A 467 14.37 13.68 26.33
N ALA A 468 13.66 14.37 25.44
CA ALA A 468 12.32 14.88 25.69
C ALA A 468 11.33 13.74 26.01
N ARG A 469 11.49 12.58 25.36
CA ARG A 469 10.70 11.37 25.61
C ARG A 469 11.34 10.41 26.61
N ARG A 470 12.57 10.68 27.08
CA ARG A 470 13.42 9.81 27.91
C ARG A 470 13.61 8.38 27.35
N THR A 471 13.37 8.18 26.05
CA THR A 471 13.49 6.88 25.39
C THR A 471 14.89 6.73 24.78
N VAL A 472 15.52 5.57 24.97
CA VAL A 472 16.87 5.25 24.44
C VAL A 472 16.96 3.77 24.09
N ALA A 473 17.37 3.45 22.87
CA ALA A 473 17.76 2.10 22.49
C ALA A 473 19.10 1.74 23.16
N ARG A 474 19.14 0.66 23.93
CA ARG A 474 20.35 0.14 24.59
C ARG A 474 21.02 -0.96 23.78
N LYS A 475 20.23 -1.84 23.16
CA LYS A 475 20.74 -2.93 22.32
C LYS A 475 19.95 -3.03 21.03
N ILE A 476 20.64 -3.34 19.95
CA ILE A 476 20.05 -3.62 18.63
C ILE A 476 20.73 -4.87 18.08
N THR A 477 19.94 -5.89 17.74
CA THR A 477 20.41 -7.04 16.96
C THR A 477 19.65 -7.07 15.64
N ILE A 478 20.35 -7.21 14.52
CA ILE A 478 19.79 -7.30 13.16
C ILE A 478 20.34 -8.56 12.52
N GLN A 479 19.49 -9.45 12.02
CA GLN A 479 19.89 -10.63 11.26
C GLN A 479 19.14 -10.66 9.93
N ARG A 480 19.87 -10.75 8.81
CA ARG A 480 19.33 -10.78 7.44
C ARG A 480 20.03 -11.87 6.63
N GLY A 481 19.28 -12.64 5.84
CA GLY A 481 19.83 -13.60 4.87
C GLY A 481 19.34 -15.04 5.02
N ARG A 482 20.21 -15.98 4.63
CA ARG A 482 19.93 -17.42 4.49
C ARG A 482 20.19 -18.19 5.80
N GLN A 483 19.22 -18.99 6.25
CA GLN A 483 19.45 -19.97 7.34
C GLN A 483 20.22 -21.18 6.78
N TYR A 484 21.34 -21.54 7.42
CA TYR A 484 22.22 -22.63 6.95
C TYR A 484 21.52 -24.00 6.81
N GLU A 485 20.60 -24.32 7.72
CA GLU A 485 19.92 -25.63 7.76
C GLU A 485 18.81 -25.78 6.71
N LEU A 486 18.27 -24.67 6.20
CA LEU A 486 17.15 -24.66 5.25
C LEU A 486 17.59 -24.33 3.81
N ASP A 487 18.80 -23.81 3.61
CA ASP A 487 19.31 -23.19 2.37
C ASP A 487 18.42 -22.05 1.80
N GLN A 488 17.43 -21.58 2.56
CA GLN A 488 16.46 -20.55 2.18
C GLN A 488 16.72 -19.21 2.88
N VAL A 489 16.42 -18.11 2.19
CA VAL A 489 16.39 -16.77 2.80
C VAL A 489 15.11 -16.60 3.59
N GLN A 490 15.26 -16.24 4.86
CA GLN A 490 14.14 -15.92 5.76
C GLN A 490 13.91 -14.42 5.85
N ALA A 491 12.75 -14.04 6.39
CA ALA A 491 12.46 -12.66 6.75
C ALA A 491 13.49 -12.14 7.76
N GLY A 492 14.24 -11.11 7.36
CA GLY A 492 15.22 -10.45 8.20
C GLY A 492 14.56 -9.85 9.44
N THR A 493 15.12 -10.16 10.61
CA THR A 493 14.61 -9.69 11.89
C THR A 493 15.48 -8.59 12.46
N ALA A 494 14.85 -7.68 13.21
CA ALA A 494 15.56 -6.76 14.08
C ALA A 494 14.90 -6.71 15.47
N THR A 495 15.72 -6.75 16.51
CA THR A 495 15.27 -6.63 17.90
C THR A 495 15.91 -5.41 18.55
N PHE A 496 15.13 -4.74 19.41
CA PHE A 496 15.54 -3.48 20.05
C PHE A 496 15.23 -3.57 21.53
N GLU A 497 16.24 -3.43 22.40
CA GLU A 497 16.02 -3.22 23.83
C GLU A 497 15.94 -1.71 24.09
N ILE A 498 14.74 -1.14 24.20
CA ILE A 498 14.56 0.30 24.44
C ILE A 498 14.15 0.54 25.90
N THR A 499 14.84 1.44 26.59
CA THR A 499 14.41 1.96 27.89
C THR A 499 13.30 2.99 27.67
N ASP A 500 12.18 2.82 28.36
CA ASP A 500 10.94 3.60 28.20
C ASP A 500 10.32 3.96 29.57
N PRO A 501 10.97 4.85 30.36
CA PRO A 501 10.60 5.13 31.74
C PRO A 501 9.40 6.09 31.88
N LEU A 502 8.75 6.43 30.75
CA LEU A 502 7.56 7.26 30.66
C LEU A 502 6.41 6.54 29.93
N GLU A 503 6.55 5.23 29.69
CA GLU A 503 5.57 4.41 28.96
C GLU A 503 5.25 4.94 27.54
N ASN A 504 6.15 5.69 26.90
CA ASN A 504 5.92 6.36 25.62
C ASN A 504 5.78 5.39 24.44
N LEU A 505 6.26 4.15 24.55
CA LEU A 505 6.08 3.08 23.56
C LEU A 505 5.05 2.03 23.99
N ASN A 506 4.35 2.24 25.11
CA ASN A 506 3.25 1.38 25.54
C ASN A 506 1.96 1.71 24.75
N PRO A 507 1.35 0.76 24.00
CA PRO A 507 0.13 1.03 23.24
C PRO A 507 -1.08 1.45 24.07
N THR A 508 -1.15 1.11 25.37
CA THR A 508 -2.23 1.53 26.27
C THR A 508 -2.04 2.94 26.82
N ASN A 509 -0.83 3.51 26.72
CA ASN A 509 -0.55 4.84 27.20
C ASN A 509 -1.09 5.90 26.23
N ALA A 510 -2.36 6.30 26.45
CA ALA A 510 -2.95 7.46 25.80
C ALA A 510 -2.27 8.79 26.18
N ALA A 511 -1.48 8.82 27.26
CA ALA A 511 -0.53 9.86 27.63
C ALA A 511 0.58 10.14 26.58
N SER A 512 0.94 9.15 25.76
CA SER A 512 2.18 9.15 24.97
C SER A 512 2.15 10.12 23.78
N PRO A 513 3.22 10.94 23.57
CA PRO A 513 3.40 11.73 22.36
C PRO A 513 3.49 10.92 21.06
N LEU A 514 3.69 9.59 21.13
CA LEU A 514 3.69 8.67 19.97
C LEU A 514 2.31 8.01 19.74
N ASN A 515 1.34 8.26 20.63
CA ASN A 515 0.01 7.66 20.64
C ASN A 515 -1.12 8.73 20.69
N GLN A 516 -0.78 9.98 20.40
CA GLN A 516 -1.64 11.17 20.47
C GLN A 516 -1.67 11.96 19.15
N GLY A 517 -2.66 12.86 19.01
CA GLY A 517 -2.73 13.80 17.88
C GLY A 517 -2.93 13.12 16.52
N GLY A 518 -3.48 11.89 16.53
CA GLY A 518 -3.58 11.02 15.35
C GLY A 518 -2.41 10.05 15.18
N GLN A 519 -1.26 10.29 15.83
CA GLN A 519 -0.22 9.25 15.94
C GLN A 519 -0.78 8.06 16.73
N LYS A 520 -0.45 6.83 16.32
CA LYS A 520 -0.91 5.61 16.97
C LYS A 520 0.16 4.53 16.95
N ILE A 521 0.47 4.00 18.12
CA ILE A 521 1.30 2.80 18.28
C ILE A 521 0.47 1.60 17.84
N LYS A 522 0.95 0.84 16.87
CA LYS A 522 0.25 -0.31 16.27
C LYS A 522 1.25 -1.35 15.76
N PRO A 523 0.93 -2.65 15.77
CA PRO A 523 1.67 -3.66 15.01
C PRO A 523 1.91 -3.24 13.55
N TYR A 524 3.06 -3.64 13.05
CA TYR A 524 3.60 -3.43 11.71
C TYR A 524 3.78 -1.96 11.29
N ARG A 525 4.08 -1.03 12.21
CA ARG A 525 4.60 0.29 11.81
C ARG A 525 5.94 0.17 11.12
N ALA A 526 6.10 0.83 9.96
CA ALA A 526 7.36 0.89 9.24
C ALA A 526 8.45 1.58 10.08
N MET A 527 9.65 1.01 10.03
CA MET A 527 10.82 1.46 10.78
C MET A 527 12.12 1.24 10.02
N ARG A 528 13.18 1.92 10.44
CA ARG A 528 14.52 1.81 9.84
C ARG A 528 15.62 2.07 10.87
N VAL A 529 16.76 1.45 10.66
CA VAL A 529 18.02 1.73 11.36
C VAL A 529 19.01 2.31 10.33
N THR A 530 19.45 3.53 10.58
CA THR A 530 20.45 4.24 9.76
C THR A 530 21.71 4.46 10.59
N ALA A 531 22.88 4.30 9.97
CA ALA A 531 24.18 4.63 10.54
C ALA A 531 24.82 5.75 9.71
N LEU A 532 25.19 6.87 10.34
CA LEU A 532 25.92 7.95 9.68
C LEU A 532 27.42 7.80 9.90
N TRP A 533 28.21 7.86 8.83
CA TRP A 533 29.67 7.76 8.88
C TRP A 533 30.33 8.37 7.63
N PRO A 534 31.49 9.05 7.74
CA PRO A 534 32.16 9.49 8.97
C PRO A 534 31.41 10.66 9.62
N ASN A 535 31.55 10.84 10.95
CA ASN A 535 30.82 11.87 11.72
C ASN A 535 31.37 13.30 11.54
N THR A 536 31.77 13.68 10.33
CA THR A 536 32.49 14.93 10.01
C THR A 536 32.13 15.44 8.61
N GLY A 537 32.09 16.76 8.44
CA GLY A 537 31.78 17.41 7.16
C GLY A 537 30.30 17.77 7.00
N ASN A 538 29.90 18.08 5.78
CA ASN A 538 28.60 18.65 5.45
C ASN A 538 27.52 17.58 5.27
N MET A 539 26.46 17.67 6.07
CA MET A 539 25.27 16.81 6.00
C MET A 539 24.32 17.18 4.84
N ILE A 540 24.50 18.33 4.19
CA ILE A 540 23.79 18.69 2.96
C ILE A 540 24.54 18.07 1.78
N ASN A 541 24.33 16.77 1.59
CA ASN A 541 25.00 15.96 0.57
C ASN A 541 24.02 14.98 -0.11
N THR A 542 24.50 14.30 -1.16
CA THR A 542 23.68 13.39 -1.98
C THR A 542 23.20 12.14 -1.23
N SER A 543 23.89 11.71 -0.17
CA SER A 543 23.55 10.53 0.63
C SER A 543 22.42 10.81 1.63
N LEU A 544 22.42 12.02 2.22
CA LEU A 544 21.47 12.42 3.26
C LEU A 544 20.21 13.14 2.71
N ILE A 545 20.35 13.95 1.67
CA ILE A 545 19.25 14.75 1.10
C ILE A 545 18.74 14.17 -0.23
N GLY A 546 19.65 13.66 -1.08
CA GLY A 546 19.29 12.93 -2.31
C GLY A 546 20.10 13.33 -3.56
N SER A 547 19.93 12.57 -4.65
CA SER A 547 20.60 12.79 -5.93
C SER A 547 20.35 14.21 -6.47
N GLY A 548 21.43 14.91 -6.86
CA GLY A 548 21.35 16.32 -7.29
C GLY A 548 21.37 17.35 -6.15
N THR A 549 21.60 16.91 -4.90
CA THR A 549 21.97 17.81 -3.80
C THR A 549 23.41 18.28 -3.99
N ASP A 550 23.60 19.59 -3.91
CA ASP A 550 24.87 20.28 -4.14
C ASP A 550 24.89 21.56 -3.31
N PRO A 551 25.60 21.59 -2.16
CA PRO A 551 25.53 22.73 -1.24
C PRO A 551 26.16 24.03 -1.77
N SER A 552 26.80 23.98 -2.94
CA SER A 552 27.31 25.12 -3.73
C SER A 552 26.39 25.51 -4.91
N PHE A 553 25.28 24.80 -5.12
CA PHE A 553 24.28 25.08 -6.16
C PHE A 553 24.82 25.08 -7.62
N GLU A 554 25.96 24.43 -7.89
CA GLU A 554 26.54 24.35 -9.24
C GLU A 554 25.67 23.53 -10.21
N THR A 555 25.04 22.49 -9.69
CA THR A 555 24.16 21.56 -10.43
C THR A 555 22.68 21.90 -10.28
N GLY A 556 22.25 22.48 -9.15
CA GLY A 556 20.88 22.96 -8.95
C GLY A 556 20.48 23.16 -7.49
N PHE A 557 19.23 23.62 -7.28
CA PHE A 557 18.65 23.95 -5.98
C PHE A 557 17.27 23.32 -5.74
N SER A 558 16.83 22.33 -6.54
CA SER A 558 15.48 21.73 -6.46
C SER A 558 15.13 21.09 -5.09
N TRP A 559 16.15 20.64 -4.36
CA TRP A 559 16.08 20.11 -2.99
C TRP A 559 15.84 21.19 -1.92
N PHE A 560 16.08 22.46 -2.25
CA PHE A 560 15.84 23.61 -1.38
C PHE A 560 14.63 24.37 -1.94
N THR A 561 13.45 24.27 -1.33
CA THR A 561 12.17 24.67 -1.96
C THR A 561 11.73 26.10 -1.60
N PRO A 562 10.95 26.81 -2.44
CA PRO A 562 10.37 28.10 -2.06
C PRO A 562 9.38 27.97 -0.90
N SER A 563 9.48 28.85 0.09
CA SER A 563 8.45 29.05 1.11
C SER A 563 7.60 30.29 0.79
N GLY A 564 6.29 30.16 0.99
CA GLY A 564 5.30 31.22 0.79
C GLY A 564 4.97 31.52 -0.68
N ALA A 565 3.70 31.84 -0.95
CA ALA A 565 3.26 32.25 -2.29
C ALA A 565 3.87 33.63 -2.64
N GLY A 566 4.77 33.66 -3.63
CA GLY A 566 5.49 34.88 -4.03
C GLY A 566 7.01 34.81 -3.90
N THR A 567 7.58 33.71 -3.42
CA THR A 567 9.03 33.48 -3.53
C THR A 567 9.37 32.69 -4.80
N THR A 568 10.40 33.13 -5.52
CA THR A 568 10.98 32.44 -6.67
C THR A 568 12.48 32.27 -6.51
N GLN A 569 13.04 31.29 -7.23
CA GLN A 569 14.46 30.98 -7.27
C GLN A 569 14.98 31.02 -8.71
N ALA A 570 16.24 31.37 -8.89
CA ALA A 570 16.93 31.33 -10.19
C ALA A 570 18.43 31.08 -9.99
N THR A 571 19.09 30.47 -10.97
CA THR A 571 20.56 30.35 -10.96
C THR A 571 21.20 31.72 -11.23
N SER A 572 22.14 32.12 -10.39
CA SER A 572 22.97 33.31 -10.56
C SER A 572 24.37 32.90 -11.00
N THR A 573 24.85 33.40 -12.15
CA THR A 573 26.26 33.32 -12.57
C THR A 573 27.02 34.63 -12.41
N ALA A 574 26.32 35.74 -12.12
CA ALA A 574 26.92 37.06 -11.90
C ALA A 574 27.41 37.25 -10.45
N HIS A 575 26.82 36.51 -9.52
CA HIS A 575 27.18 36.50 -8.11
C HIS A 575 27.25 35.05 -7.60
N PHE A 576 28.39 34.68 -7.05
CA PHE A 576 28.69 33.41 -6.37
C PHE A 576 29.80 33.68 -5.33
N TRP A 577 29.97 32.78 -4.36
CA TRP A 577 31.03 32.83 -3.34
C TRP A 577 32.06 31.71 -3.58
N THR A 578 31.60 30.52 -3.96
CA THR A 578 32.43 29.41 -4.48
C THR A 578 32.01 29.05 -5.91
N GLY A 579 32.77 28.19 -6.58
CA GLY A 579 32.42 27.67 -7.90
C GLY A 579 32.23 28.74 -8.99
N THR A 580 31.06 28.71 -9.64
CA THR A 580 30.64 29.58 -10.75
C THR A 580 29.18 30.05 -10.64
N LYS A 581 28.40 29.54 -9.68
CA LYS A 581 26.96 29.77 -9.55
C LYS A 581 26.55 30.01 -8.09
N SER A 582 25.34 30.54 -7.91
CA SER A 582 24.63 30.50 -6.62
C SER A 582 23.11 30.51 -6.83
N MET A 583 22.35 30.31 -5.77
CA MET A 583 20.89 30.45 -5.79
C MET A 583 20.50 31.92 -5.54
N GLN A 584 19.96 32.60 -6.57
CA GLN A 584 19.25 33.85 -6.38
C GLN A 584 17.84 33.56 -5.85
N VAL A 585 17.46 34.20 -4.75
CA VAL A 585 16.09 34.19 -4.20
C VAL A 585 15.46 35.55 -4.43
N THR A 586 14.21 35.59 -4.91
CA THR A 586 13.43 36.82 -5.08
C THR A 586 12.06 36.65 -4.45
N GLN A 587 11.69 37.57 -3.56
CA GLN A 587 10.43 37.56 -2.82
C GLN A 587 9.58 38.76 -3.27
N THR A 588 8.41 38.51 -3.85
CA THR A 588 7.47 39.60 -4.19
C THR A 588 6.74 40.14 -2.95
N THR A 589 6.64 39.33 -1.90
CA THR A 589 6.12 39.71 -0.58
C THR A 589 7.21 39.52 0.48
N ALA A 590 7.52 40.55 1.25
CA ALA A 590 8.51 40.48 2.32
C ALA A 590 7.92 39.91 3.62
N GLY A 591 8.67 39.06 4.33
CA GLY A 591 8.27 38.54 5.65
C GLY A 591 8.82 37.15 5.93
N ARG A 592 8.81 36.73 7.21
CA ARG A 592 9.44 35.49 7.69
C ARG A 592 8.94 34.19 7.05
N ASN A 593 7.75 34.21 6.45
CA ASN A 593 7.12 33.03 5.83
C ASN A 593 7.33 32.99 4.30
N PHE A 594 8.10 33.93 3.76
CA PHE A 594 8.54 33.98 2.38
C PHE A 594 10.06 33.80 2.37
N GLY A 595 10.62 33.04 1.45
CA GLY A 595 12.01 32.59 1.51
C GLY A 595 12.17 31.22 0.87
N VAL A 596 13.16 30.47 1.34
CA VAL A 596 13.51 29.15 0.81
C VAL A 596 13.85 28.19 1.95
N ASN A 597 13.53 26.91 1.80
CA ASN A 597 13.48 25.96 2.92
C ASN A 597 13.84 24.51 2.56
N LEU A 598 14.38 23.79 3.55
CA LEU A 598 14.77 22.37 3.48
C LEU A 598 14.36 21.66 4.76
N GLN A 599 13.81 20.46 4.63
CA GLN A 599 13.64 19.54 5.76
C GLN A 599 14.92 18.70 5.90
N VAL A 600 15.51 18.70 7.09
CA VAL A 600 16.77 18.00 7.39
C VAL A 600 16.55 16.86 8.37
N VAL A 601 17.37 15.82 8.26
CA VAL A 601 17.34 14.65 9.16
C VAL A 601 18.62 14.65 10.00
N VAL A 602 18.47 14.75 11.32
CA VAL A 602 19.56 14.93 12.28
C VAL A 602 19.51 13.92 13.41
N GLY A 603 20.61 13.70 14.12
CA GLY A 603 20.59 12.88 15.33
C GLY A 603 19.94 13.67 16.49
N PRO A 604 18.94 13.11 17.20
CA PRO A 604 18.33 13.77 18.34
C PRO A 604 19.35 13.97 19.47
N ASP A 605 19.20 15.05 20.24
CA ASP A 605 20.10 15.38 21.36
C ASP A 605 21.59 15.56 21.00
N LEU A 606 21.88 15.88 19.74
CA LEU A 606 23.19 16.37 19.31
C LEU A 606 23.19 17.89 19.20
N ARG A 607 24.37 18.52 19.30
CA ARG A 607 24.51 19.93 18.90
C ARG A 607 24.71 20.01 17.40
N MET A 608 23.87 20.80 16.76
CA MET A 608 23.90 21.04 15.33
C MET A 608 24.23 22.50 15.07
N VAL A 609 24.98 22.76 14.01
CA VAL A 609 25.17 24.11 13.46
C VAL A 609 24.87 24.10 11.97
N MET A 610 24.09 25.09 11.55
CA MET A 610 23.70 25.32 10.16
C MET A 610 24.23 26.69 9.76
N SER A 611 24.93 26.77 8.64
CA SER A 611 25.48 28.02 8.09
C SER A 611 25.19 28.18 6.61
N ALA A 612 25.18 29.42 6.14
CA ALA A 612 25.06 29.78 4.73
C ALA A 612 25.87 31.04 4.46
N TYR A 613 26.46 31.14 3.26
CA TYR A 613 26.91 32.43 2.74
C TYR A 613 25.72 33.10 2.06
N VAL A 614 25.43 34.34 2.44
CA VAL A 614 24.33 35.13 1.87
C VAL A 614 24.80 36.50 1.42
N ARG A 615 24.21 37.01 0.34
CA ARG A 615 24.50 38.34 -0.23
C ARG A 615 23.19 39.12 -0.38
N PRO A 616 22.83 39.97 0.59
CA PRO A 616 21.66 40.85 0.50
C PRO A 616 21.84 41.88 -0.62
N THR A 617 20.77 42.26 -1.34
CA THR A 617 20.81 43.46 -2.21
C THR A 617 20.48 44.73 -1.41
N ALA A 618 20.54 45.89 -2.05
CA ALA A 618 20.11 47.17 -1.48
C ALA A 618 18.77 47.06 -0.73
N GLY A 619 18.72 47.60 0.49
CA GLY A 619 17.51 47.61 1.32
C GLY A 619 17.00 46.23 1.78
N THR A 620 17.79 45.17 1.64
CA THR A 620 17.46 43.81 2.09
C THR A 620 18.31 43.43 3.31
N THR A 621 17.67 42.77 4.28
CA THR A 621 18.32 42.04 5.38
C THR A 621 18.00 40.55 5.25
N VAL A 622 18.97 39.66 5.41
CA VAL A 622 18.78 38.20 5.28
C VAL A 622 19.04 37.50 6.61
N TRP A 623 18.21 36.49 6.90
CA TRP A 623 18.30 35.66 8.10
C TRP A 623 18.23 34.17 7.73
N LEU A 624 18.78 33.33 8.60
CA LEU A 624 18.62 31.88 8.58
C LEU A 624 17.93 31.46 9.88
N ARG A 625 16.94 30.58 9.80
CA ARG A 625 16.32 29.96 10.98
C ARG A 625 16.26 28.44 10.85
N VAL A 626 16.22 27.78 11.99
CA VAL A 626 15.82 26.37 12.11
C VAL A 626 14.59 26.31 13.01
N ILE A 627 13.56 25.61 12.54
CA ILE A 627 12.38 25.25 13.31
C ILE A 627 12.59 23.80 13.73
N ASP A 628 12.75 23.58 15.04
CA ASP A 628 13.03 22.25 15.59
C ASP A 628 11.78 21.34 15.56
N ALA A 629 11.96 20.08 15.96
CA ALA A 629 10.88 19.09 16.01
C ALA A 629 9.81 19.33 17.11
N SER A 630 9.95 20.39 17.91
CA SER A 630 8.94 20.90 18.86
C SER A 630 8.19 22.13 18.33
N GLY A 631 8.68 22.77 17.27
CA GLY A 631 8.17 24.03 16.72
C GLY A 631 8.90 25.28 17.23
N THR A 632 10.02 25.12 17.94
CA THR A 632 10.83 26.24 18.46
C THR A 632 11.70 26.82 17.35
N GLU A 633 11.68 28.15 17.18
CA GLU A 633 12.54 28.85 16.21
C GLU A 633 13.90 29.22 16.82
N HIS A 634 14.97 28.65 16.27
CA HIS A 634 16.34 29.13 16.44
C HIS A 634 16.70 30.03 15.25
N VAL A 635 17.24 31.23 15.49
CA VAL A 635 17.49 32.23 14.44
C VAL A 635 18.94 32.74 14.48
N SER A 636 19.55 32.92 13.31
CA SER A 636 20.90 33.45 13.13
C SER A 636 21.03 34.93 13.52
N THR A 637 22.26 35.45 13.50
CA THR A 637 22.48 36.88 13.29
C THR A 637 22.01 37.31 11.89
N ALA A 638 21.66 38.59 11.74
CA ALA A 638 21.19 39.15 10.48
C ALA A 638 22.35 39.56 9.56
N ALA A 639 22.26 39.23 8.27
CA ALA A 639 23.12 39.80 7.24
C ALA A 639 22.49 41.09 6.69
N THR A 640 23.10 42.23 6.98
CA THR A 640 22.66 43.57 6.55
C THR A 640 23.63 44.25 5.57
N ALA A 641 24.82 43.68 5.36
CA ALA A 641 25.84 44.24 4.47
C ALA A 641 25.41 44.08 3.01
N GLN A 642 24.97 45.18 2.40
CA GLN A 642 24.57 45.22 0.99
C GLN A 642 25.69 44.72 0.07
N ASP A 643 25.31 43.88 -0.90
CA ASP A 643 26.15 43.44 -2.03
C ASP A 643 27.45 42.70 -1.62
N THR A 644 27.57 42.33 -0.34
CA THR A 644 28.72 41.64 0.27
C THR A 644 28.33 40.25 0.76
N TRP A 645 29.15 39.24 0.47
CA TRP A 645 28.96 37.89 1.02
C TRP A 645 29.22 37.88 2.54
N THR A 646 28.18 37.55 3.29
CA THR A 646 28.20 37.43 4.75
C THR A 646 27.88 35.99 5.12
N ARG A 647 28.71 35.33 5.93
CA ARG A 647 28.34 34.02 6.50
C ARG A 647 27.42 34.24 7.70
N ILE A 648 26.21 33.70 7.63
CA ILE A 648 25.29 33.61 8.76
C ILE A 648 25.20 32.17 9.23
N PHE A 649 24.99 31.96 10.52
CA PHE A 649 24.82 30.63 11.09
C PHE A 649 23.90 30.65 12.31
N VAL A 650 23.33 29.48 12.62
CA VAL A 650 22.59 29.23 13.86
C VAL A 650 23.03 27.88 14.43
N SER A 651 23.14 27.81 15.76
CA SER A 651 23.57 26.62 16.48
C SER A 651 22.51 26.28 17.53
N TRP A 652 22.09 25.01 17.58
CA TRP A 652 21.03 24.53 18.47
C TRP A 652 21.31 23.11 18.95
N ARG A 653 20.37 22.52 19.70
CA ARG A 653 20.40 21.12 20.12
C ARG A 653 19.12 20.45 19.59
N ALA A 654 19.26 19.45 18.73
CA ALA A 654 18.12 18.81 18.08
C ALA A 654 17.22 18.11 19.10
N VAL A 655 15.89 18.25 18.96
CA VAL A 655 14.91 17.68 19.92
C VAL A 655 14.38 16.32 19.48
N ASP A 656 14.27 16.14 18.17
CA ASP A 656 13.93 14.88 17.49
C ASP A 656 14.63 14.89 16.12
N MET A 657 14.35 13.87 15.31
CA MET A 657 15.15 13.57 14.13
C MET A 657 14.83 14.40 12.87
N SER A 658 13.74 15.17 12.84
CA SER A 658 13.24 15.85 11.64
C SER A 658 12.97 17.32 11.93
N GLU A 659 13.75 18.20 11.30
CA GLU A 659 13.76 19.65 11.57
C GLU A 659 13.72 20.44 10.26
N LYS A 660 13.37 21.73 10.30
CA LYS A 660 13.17 22.56 9.11
C LYS A 660 14.11 23.76 9.09
N VAL A 661 14.99 23.83 8.11
CA VAL A 661 15.84 25.00 7.83
C VAL A 661 15.10 25.96 6.90
N GLU A 662 15.16 27.26 7.17
CA GLU A 662 14.68 28.31 6.27
C GLU A 662 15.68 29.47 6.16
N ILE A 663 15.83 30.04 4.96
CA ILE A 663 16.58 31.28 4.71
C ILE A 663 15.62 32.29 4.08
N PHE A 664 15.51 33.48 4.69
CA PHE A 664 14.51 34.47 4.33
C PHE A 664 15.03 35.90 4.35
N GLY A 665 14.50 36.72 3.44
CA GLY A 665 14.72 38.16 3.39
C GLY A 665 13.66 38.95 4.15
N THR A 666 14.04 40.14 4.60
CA THR A 666 13.17 41.22 5.06
C THR A 666 13.70 42.55 4.52
N GLY A 667 12.89 43.30 3.78
CA GLY A 667 13.35 44.53 3.13
C GLY A 667 12.30 45.16 2.22
N GLY A 668 12.73 46.05 1.33
CA GLY A 668 11.87 46.57 0.26
C GLY A 668 11.43 45.47 -0.71
N THR A 669 10.19 45.54 -1.21
CA THR A 669 9.62 44.57 -2.16
C THR A 669 9.82 45.03 -3.61
N PRO A 670 10.27 44.16 -4.54
CA PRO A 670 10.65 42.76 -4.32
C PRO A 670 12.01 42.65 -3.62
N THR A 671 12.06 41.85 -2.56
CA THR A 671 13.27 41.61 -1.76
C THR A 671 14.13 40.56 -2.47
N ARG A 672 15.43 40.82 -2.64
CA ARG A 672 16.34 39.91 -3.36
C ARG A 672 17.61 39.64 -2.56
N PHE A 673 18.08 38.40 -2.62
CA PHE A 673 19.36 38.00 -2.08
C PHE A 673 19.90 36.78 -2.82
N TYR A 674 21.18 36.50 -2.64
CA TYR A 674 21.85 35.30 -3.14
C TYR A 674 22.25 34.43 -1.97
N VAL A 675 22.20 33.11 -2.16
CA VAL A 675 22.57 32.08 -1.17
C VAL A 675 23.56 31.13 -1.84
N ASP A 676 24.66 30.86 -1.15
CA ASP A 676 25.72 29.94 -1.56
C ASP A 676 26.30 29.20 -0.35
N ALA A 677 27.03 28.12 -0.59
CA ALA A 677 27.83 27.38 0.37
C ALA A 677 27.10 27.09 1.70
N VAL A 678 25.98 26.37 1.58
CA VAL A 678 25.15 25.97 2.72
C VAL A 678 25.73 24.73 3.40
N GLN A 679 25.85 24.74 4.73
CA GLN A 679 26.50 23.67 5.48
C GLN A 679 25.79 23.37 6.79
N LEU A 680 25.39 22.11 6.96
CA LEU A 680 24.87 21.53 8.19
C LEU A 680 25.90 20.56 8.75
N GLU A 681 26.26 20.67 10.03
CA GLU A 681 27.30 19.84 10.65
C GLU A 681 27.09 19.71 12.17
N PHE A 682 27.77 18.74 12.79
CA PHE A 682 27.78 18.57 14.24
C PHE A 682 28.68 19.61 14.90
N GLY A 683 28.19 20.33 15.92
CA GLY A 683 29.00 21.24 16.72
C GLY A 683 28.27 22.52 17.17
N LEU A 684 29.07 23.56 17.43
CA LEU A 684 28.61 24.87 17.91
C LEU A 684 29.00 26.05 17.02
N ASN A 685 30.06 25.90 16.24
CA ASN A 685 30.57 26.90 15.31
C ASN A 685 30.82 26.18 13.97
N PRO A 686 30.47 26.79 12.83
CA PRO A 686 30.58 26.10 11.55
C PRO A 686 32.05 26.04 11.07
N THR A 687 32.47 24.91 10.51
CA THR A 687 33.84 24.71 10.01
C THR A 687 34.05 25.37 8.64
N LEU A 688 35.17 25.13 7.97
CA LEU A 688 35.35 25.57 6.58
C LEU A 688 34.30 24.90 5.68
N PHE A 689 33.92 25.56 4.59
CA PHE A 689 32.92 25.00 3.67
C PHE A 689 33.46 23.74 2.97
N THR A 690 32.63 22.71 2.88
CA THR A 690 32.88 21.50 2.10
C THR A 690 31.59 20.97 1.46
N THR A 691 31.73 20.28 0.33
CA THR A 691 30.68 19.50 -0.34
C THR A 691 30.59 18.06 0.16
N GLU A 692 31.59 17.61 0.93
CA GLU A 692 31.71 16.23 1.44
C GLU A 692 31.30 16.13 2.91
N GLY A 693 30.81 14.95 3.34
CA GLY A 693 30.42 14.71 4.73
C GLY A 693 29.90 13.28 4.99
N PRO A 694 29.12 13.03 6.05
CA PRO A 694 28.62 11.71 6.39
C PRO A 694 27.76 11.09 5.28
N GLU A 695 28.03 9.82 4.96
CA GLU A 695 27.13 8.95 4.22
C GLU A 695 26.09 8.31 5.16
N ALA A 696 24.91 8.02 4.63
CA ALA A 696 23.76 7.50 5.37
C ALA A 696 23.48 6.02 5.05
N TYR A 697 24.31 5.14 5.60
CA TYR A 697 24.15 3.70 5.48
C TYR A 697 22.86 3.23 6.16
N ARG A 698 22.14 2.32 5.51
CA ARG A 698 20.94 1.67 6.08
C ARG A 698 21.41 0.30 6.55
N LEU A 699 20.99 -0.16 7.74
CA LEU A 699 21.32 -1.51 8.22
C LEU A 699 20.12 -2.45 8.13
N TYR A 700 18.94 -1.87 8.31
CA TYR A 700 17.69 -2.59 8.39
C TYR A 700 16.53 -1.63 8.09
N SER A 701 15.54 -2.10 7.33
CA SER A 701 14.27 -1.43 7.17
C SER A 701 13.16 -2.48 7.15
N GLY A 702 12.10 -2.28 7.94
CA GLY A 702 11.09 -3.31 8.20
C GLY A 702 9.93 -2.77 8.99
N TYR A 703 9.15 -3.66 9.60
CA TYR A 703 7.87 -3.37 10.24
C TYR A 703 7.86 -3.91 11.67
N ILE A 704 7.56 -3.06 12.66
CA ILE A 704 7.57 -3.41 14.09
C ILE A 704 6.37 -4.31 14.40
N GLU A 705 6.56 -5.62 14.40
CA GLU A 705 5.51 -6.60 14.63
C GLU A 705 4.93 -6.50 16.05
N ARG A 706 5.79 -6.43 17.07
CA ARG A 706 5.39 -6.55 18.47
C ARG A 706 5.86 -5.37 19.30
N TYR A 707 5.01 -4.97 20.25
CA TYR A 707 5.32 -4.01 21.31
C TYR A 707 5.15 -4.69 22.68
N PRO A 708 6.07 -5.58 23.10
CA PRO A 708 5.95 -6.24 24.40
C PRO A 708 6.19 -5.25 25.54
N LEU A 709 5.44 -5.41 26.62
CA LEU A 709 5.65 -4.66 27.85
C LEU A 709 6.55 -5.48 28.77
N HIS A 710 7.74 -4.96 29.04
CA HIS A 710 8.66 -5.48 30.04
C HIS A 710 8.99 -4.38 31.06
N TYR A 711 9.41 -4.77 32.26
CA TYR A 711 9.75 -3.84 33.33
C TYR A 711 10.93 -4.39 34.14
N ASP A 712 11.89 -3.53 34.47
CA ASP A 712 12.97 -3.85 35.40
C ASP A 712 12.95 -2.89 36.61
N MET A 713 14.02 -2.89 37.42
CA MET A 713 14.09 -2.12 38.67
C MET A 713 12.85 -2.33 39.57
N HIS A 714 12.53 -3.60 39.85
CA HIS A 714 11.35 -4.02 40.62
C HIS A 714 10.00 -3.51 40.06
N GLY A 715 9.90 -3.35 38.74
CA GLY A 715 8.68 -2.89 38.06
C GLY A 715 8.63 -1.37 37.82
N THR A 716 9.60 -0.61 38.32
CA THR A 716 9.56 0.86 38.30
C THR A 716 10.06 1.50 36.99
N ARG A 717 10.71 0.73 36.11
CA ARG A 717 11.23 1.21 34.83
C ARG A 717 10.74 0.34 33.67
N GLY A 718 10.04 0.95 32.73
CA GLY A 718 9.61 0.30 31.50
C GLY A 718 10.78 -0.02 30.57
N ILE A 719 10.79 -1.24 30.03
CA ILE A 719 11.65 -1.69 28.93
C ILE A 719 10.76 -2.22 27.80
N ARG A 720 11.20 -2.03 26.55
CA ARG A 720 10.50 -2.45 25.34
C ARG A 720 11.44 -3.29 24.49
N PRO A 721 11.37 -4.64 24.57
CA PRO A 721 12.03 -5.53 23.64
C PRO A 721 11.21 -5.59 22.35
N LEU A 722 11.30 -4.56 21.50
CA LEU A 722 10.54 -4.52 20.24
C LEU A 722 11.12 -5.56 19.27
N THR A 723 10.24 -6.21 18.49
CA THR A 723 10.64 -7.10 17.39
C THR A 723 10.07 -6.58 16.08
N ALA A 724 10.90 -6.58 15.04
CA ALA A 724 10.53 -6.18 13.68
C ALA A 724 10.88 -7.27 12.67
N VAL A 725 10.10 -7.33 11.59
CA VAL A 725 10.30 -8.21 10.42
C VAL A 725 10.41 -7.36 9.16
N ASP A 726 11.20 -7.79 8.18
CA ASP A 726 11.41 -7.05 6.94
C ASP A 726 10.22 -7.18 5.96
N ALA A 727 10.44 -6.84 4.68
CA ALA A 727 9.41 -6.99 3.66
C ALA A 727 8.91 -8.44 3.49
N LEU A 728 9.79 -9.45 3.57
CA LEU A 728 9.41 -10.86 3.39
C LEU A 728 8.45 -11.32 4.48
N GLY A 729 8.61 -10.82 5.71
CA GLY A 729 7.68 -11.06 6.83
C GLY A 729 6.28 -10.44 6.64
N ILE A 730 6.09 -9.65 5.58
CA ILE A 730 4.76 -9.23 5.13
C ILE A 730 4.27 -10.12 3.98
N LEU A 731 5.15 -10.47 3.03
CA LEU A 731 4.82 -11.36 1.90
C LEU A 731 4.39 -12.78 2.38
N SER A 732 4.91 -13.26 3.52
CA SER A 732 4.59 -14.57 4.12
C SER A 732 3.15 -14.74 4.62
N ARG A 733 2.36 -13.67 4.56
CA ARG A 733 0.97 -13.60 5.04
C ARG A 733 0.07 -12.80 4.08
N THR A 734 0.57 -12.53 2.88
CA THR A 734 -0.21 -11.92 1.80
C THR A 734 -0.74 -13.05 0.91
N GLU A 735 -2.04 -13.32 1.00
CA GLU A 735 -2.71 -14.37 0.22
C GLU A 735 -2.91 -13.92 -1.25
N ILE A 736 -2.56 -14.78 -2.20
CA ILE A 736 -2.82 -14.55 -3.63
C ILE A 736 -4.29 -14.89 -3.94
N ALA A 737 -5.01 -13.92 -4.51
CA ALA A 737 -6.42 -14.04 -4.90
C ALA A 737 -6.57 -13.77 -6.42
N GLU A 738 -6.50 -14.82 -7.24
CA GLU A 738 -6.31 -14.67 -8.69
C GLU A 738 -6.94 -15.81 -9.52
N SER A 739 -8.27 -15.83 -9.60
CA SER A 739 -9.02 -16.76 -10.46
C SER A 739 -9.40 -16.12 -11.81
N TYR A 740 -9.62 -16.95 -12.84
CA TYR A 740 -10.17 -16.49 -14.12
C TYR A 740 -11.48 -15.71 -13.94
N LEU A 741 -12.38 -16.22 -13.08
CA LEU A 741 -13.64 -15.58 -12.73
C LEU A 741 -13.46 -14.17 -12.16
N ALA A 742 -12.44 -13.95 -11.31
CA ALA A 742 -12.16 -12.63 -10.75
C ALA A 742 -11.64 -11.64 -11.81
N THR A 743 -10.86 -12.12 -12.79
CA THR A 743 -10.41 -11.30 -13.93
C THR A 743 -11.60 -10.88 -14.81
N ILE A 744 -12.43 -11.82 -15.30
CA ILE A 744 -13.56 -11.46 -16.16
C ILE A 744 -14.60 -10.59 -15.42
N LEU A 745 -14.80 -10.78 -14.11
CA LEU A 745 -15.72 -9.95 -13.32
C LEU A 745 -15.27 -8.50 -13.19
N ALA A 746 -13.97 -8.19 -13.28
CA ALA A 746 -13.47 -6.82 -13.26
C ALA A 746 -13.99 -6.02 -14.46
N ASP A 747 -14.20 -6.68 -15.61
CA ASP A 747 -14.74 -6.11 -16.83
C ASP A 747 -16.28 -6.24 -16.94
N ASN A 748 -16.99 -6.39 -15.82
CA ASN A 748 -18.46 -6.21 -15.71
C ASN A 748 -19.34 -6.94 -16.78
N PRO A 749 -19.18 -8.26 -16.99
CA PRO A 749 -19.97 -9.03 -17.93
C PRO A 749 -21.46 -9.07 -17.56
N ASN A 750 -22.34 -9.10 -18.57
CA ASN A 750 -23.79 -9.19 -18.39
C ASN A 750 -24.32 -10.64 -18.34
N MET A 751 -23.47 -11.62 -18.66
CA MET A 751 -23.67 -13.06 -18.46
C MET A 751 -22.32 -13.75 -18.21
N ILE A 752 -22.30 -14.74 -17.31
CA ILE A 752 -21.18 -15.68 -17.14
C ILE A 752 -21.73 -17.11 -17.13
N ALA A 753 -21.09 -17.99 -17.91
CA ALA A 753 -21.35 -19.42 -17.99
C ALA A 753 -20.02 -20.19 -17.77
N SER A 754 -19.72 -20.53 -16.51
CA SER A 754 -18.43 -21.16 -16.16
C SER A 754 -18.25 -22.58 -16.72
N LEU A 755 -19.35 -23.30 -17.00
CA LEU A 755 -19.35 -24.65 -17.59
C LEU A 755 -18.68 -25.74 -16.73
N ASN A 756 -18.57 -25.50 -15.41
CA ASN A 756 -17.86 -26.34 -14.44
C ASN A 756 -18.71 -27.00 -13.34
N ASP A 757 -20.06 -26.94 -13.41
CA ASP A 757 -20.91 -27.73 -12.51
C ASP A 757 -20.70 -29.25 -12.71
N ALA A 758 -20.67 -30.00 -11.60
CA ALA A 758 -20.51 -31.46 -11.59
C ALA A 758 -21.76 -32.24 -12.06
N SER A 759 -22.90 -31.55 -12.24
CA SER A 759 -24.14 -32.11 -12.78
C SER A 759 -24.96 -31.02 -13.44
N GLY A 760 -25.62 -31.34 -14.56
CA GLY A 760 -26.47 -30.40 -15.29
C GLY A 760 -27.96 -30.53 -14.96
N PRO A 761 -28.78 -29.59 -15.47
CA PRO A 761 -28.38 -28.43 -16.28
C PRO A 761 -27.87 -27.25 -15.42
N GLN A 762 -26.94 -26.48 -15.98
CA GLN A 762 -26.29 -25.37 -15.25
C GLN A 762 -27.17 -24.15 -15.01
N LEU A 763 -26.77 -23.36 -14.02
CA LEU A 763 -27.32 -22.05 -13.72
C LEU A 763 -26.40 -20.95 -14.27
N ILE A 764 -26.85 -20.28 -15.33
CA ILE A 764 -26.08 -19.19 -15.95
C ILE A 764 -26.21 -17.92 -15.11
N GLN A 765 -25.06 -17.36 -14.73
CA GLN A 765 -24.99 -16.20 -13.85
C GLN A 765 -25.19 -14.90 -14.63
N ARG A 766 -25.82 -13.91 -13.97
CA ARG A 766 -25.99 -12.55 -14.49
C ARG A 766 -25.52 -11.55 -13.44
N PRO A 767 -24.26 -11.08 -13.47
CA PRO A 767 -23.72 -10.20 -12.44
C PRO A 767 -24.52 -8.90 -12.24
N GLY A 768 -25.06 -8.34 -13.32
CA GLY A 768 -25.98 -7.19 -13.27
C GLY A 768 -27.44 -7.50 -12.85
N GLY A 769 -27.74 -8.74 -12.45
CA GLY A 769 -29.07 -9.20 -12.06
C GLY A 769 -30.01 -9.56 -13.20
N GLY A 770 -31.28 -9.81 -12.84
CA GLY A 770 -32.32 -10.33 -13.74
C GLY A 770 -32.52 -11.84 -13.60
N ALA A 771 -33.51 -12.39 -14.30
CA ALA A 771 -33.74 -13.84 -14.30
C ALA A 771 -32.55 -14.57 -14.96
N PRO A 772 -31.97 -15.61 -14.30
CA PRO A 772 -30.93 -16.43 -14.88
C PRO A 772 -31.50 -17.26 -16.03
N MET A 773 -30.62 -17.64 -16.98
CA MET A 773 -31.00 -18.52 -18.07
C MET A 773 -30.91 -19.97 -17.59
N ALA A 774 -31.97 -20.76 -17.78
CA ALA A 774 -31.99 -22.15 -17.34
C ALA A 774 -31.27 -23.02 -18.37
N GLY A 775 -30.27 -23.79 -17.96
CA GLY A 775 -29.61 -24.73 -18.86
C GLY A 775 -30.57 -25.82 -19.38
N TYR A 776 -30.24 -26.40 -20.53
CA TYR A 776 -30.87 -27.62 -21.04
C TYR A 776 -29.84 -28.51 -21.74
N THR A 777 -30.18 -29.78 -21.86
CA THR A 777 -29.46 -30.76 -22.70
C THR A 777 -30.45 -31.42 -23.65
N GLN A 778 -29.98 -31.83 -24.82
CA GLN A 778 -30.76 -32.63 -25.76
C GLN A 778 -29.82 -33.60 -26.49
N LEU A 779 -30.01 -34.89 -26.26
CA LEU A 779 -29.19 -35.94 -26.88
C LEU A 779 -29.72 -36.25 -28.29
N GLY A 780 -28.80 -36.53 -29.22
CA GLY A 780 -29.11 -37.14 -30.49
C GLY A 780 -29.46 -38.63 -30.36
N SER A 781 -29.91 -39.21 -31.47
CA SER A 781 -29.90 -40.66 -31.71
C SER A 781 -28.49 -41.12 -32.06
N ASN A 782 -28.17 -42.40 -31.83
CA ASN A 782 -26.83 -43.00 -31.97
C ASN A 782 -25.78 -42.37 -31.02
N SER A 783 -25.35 -43.15 -30.02
CA SER A 783 -24.19 -42.88 -29.13
C SER A 783 -23.94 -41.40 -28.78
N ALA A 784 -24.99 -40.72 -28.31
CA ALA A 784 -24.96 -39.33 -27.88
C ALA A 784 -24.67 -39.21 -26.38
N SER A 785 -23.86 -38.23 -25.96
CA SER A 785 -23.65 -37.93 -24.55
C SER A 785 -23.34 -36.45 -24.27
N VAL A 786 -23.73 -36.01 -23.07
CA VAL A 786 -23.31 -34.76 -22.43
C VAL A 786 -22.77 -35.16 -21.06
N ASN A 787 -21.49 -34.88 -20.82
CA ASN A 787 -20.76 -35.32 -19.63
C ASN A 787 -20.31 -34.08 -18.85
N TRP A 788 -20.91 -33.86 -17.69
CA TRP A 788 -20.56 -32.78 -16.77
C TRP A 788 -19.34 -33.20 -15.95
N GLY A 789 -18.26 -32.44 -16.00
CA GLY A 789 -16.93 -32.91 -15.58
C GLY A 789 -16.33 -33.98 -16.50
N GLY A 790 -16.76 -34.02 -17.77
CA GLY A 790 -16.31 -35.01 -18.76
C GLY A 790 -15.00 -34.66 -19.48
N ASP A 791 -14.38 -33.53 -19.15
CA ASP A 791 -13.02 -33.12 -19.50
C ASP A 791 -12.55 -32.05 -18.48
N THR A 792 -11.28 -31.66 -18.48
CA THR A 792 -10.68 -30.75 -17.49
C THR A 792 -10.11 -29.49 -18.15
N PHE A 793 -10.34 -28.31 -17.57
CA PHE A 793 -9.77 -27.04 -18.03
C PHE A 793 -8.30 -26.88 -17.60
N LEU A 794 -7.63 -25.83 -18.10
CA LEU A 794 -6.21 -25.54 -17.86
C LEU A 794 -5.87 -25.26 -16.37
N ASP A 795 -6.86 -24.91 -15.55
CA ASP A 795 -6.74 -24.71 -14.11
C ASP A 795 -7.13 -25.93 -13.26
N GLY A 796 -7.38 -27.09 -13.90
CA GLY A 796 -7.82 -28.30 -13.22
C GLY A 796 -9.32 -28.34 -12.89
N THR A 797 -10.11 -27.31 -13.24
CA THR A 797 -11.56 -27.36 -13.02
C THR A 797 -12.25 -28.32 -13.98
N PRO A 798 -13.32 -29.03 -13.53
CA PRO A 798 -14.14 -29.86 -14.42
C PRO A 798 -14.84 -29.00 -15.48
N THR A 799 -15.11 -29.58 -16.65
CA THR A 799 -15.80 -28.91 -17.77
C THR A 799 -16.89 -29.77 -18.37
N VAL A 800 -17.80 -29.18 -19.14
CA VAL A 800 -18.74 -29.96 -19.96
C VAL A 800 -18.05 -30.48 -21.22
N SER A 801 -18.16 -31.78 -21.47
CA SER A 801 -17.82 -32.38 -22.76
C SER A 801 -19.06 -32.99 -23.41
N ILE A 802 -19.11 -32.91 -24.74
CA ILE A 802 -20.27 -33.26 -25.57
C ILE A 802 -19.79 -34.20 -26.67
N THR A 803 -20.53 -35.28 -26.96
CA THR A 803 -20.19 -36.22 -28.03
C THR A 803 -21.44 -36.68 -28.79
N GLN A 804 -21.31 -36.77 -30.12
CA GLN A 804 -22.25 -37.40 -31.04
C GLN A 804 -21.46 -38.41 -31.89
N GLN A 805 -21.97 -39.63 -32.06
CA GLN A 805 -21.31 -40.67 -32.87
C GLN A 805 -22.33 -41.42 -33.73
N ASN A 806 -22.01 -41.64 -35.00
CA ASN A 806 -22.85 -42.33 -35.95
C ASN A 806 -22.01 -43.27 -36.83
N THR A 807 -22.38 -44.55 -36.88
CA THR A 807 -21.73 -45.59 -37.70
C THR A 807 -22.05 -45.46 -39.19
N THR A 808 -22.97 -44.59 -39.58
CA THR A 808 -23.33 -44.29 -40.97
C THR A 808 -23.64 -42.79 -41.08
N PRO A 809 -22.61 -41.94 -40.99
CA PRO A 809 -22.78 -40.49 -40.86
C PRO A 809 -23.38 -39.87 -42.14
N PRO A 810 -24.44 -39.06 -42.03
CA PRO A 810 -25.13 -38.51 -43.19
C PRO A 810 -24.32 -37.45 -43.94
N VAL A 811 -24.36 -37.52 -45.27
CA VAL A 811 -23.74 -36.55 -46.19
C VAL A 811 -24.51 -35.21 -46.24
N ARG A 812 -25.63 -35.12 -45.52
CA ARG A 812 -26.46 -33.91 -45.34
C ARG A 812 -26.78 -33.75 -43.84
N LEU A 813 -27.40 -32.63 -43.46
CA LEU A 813 -27.92 -32.47 -42.10
C LEU A 813 -29.00 -33.52 -41.80
N ASP A 814 -28.88 -34.14 -40.63
CA ASP A 814 -29.90 -34.96 -39.99
C ASP A 814 -30.03 -34.46 -38.55
N GLU A 815 -31.20 -33.91 -38.20
CA GLU A 815 -31.44 -33.33 -36.88
C GLU A 815 -31.47 -34.37 -35.76
N THR A 816 -31.62 -35.66 -36.09
CA THR A 816 -31.49 -36.74 -35.11
C THR A 816 -30.04 -37.00 -34.74
N GLN A 817 -29.07 -36.50 -35.52
CA GLN A 817 -27.64 -36.70 -35.35
C GLN A 817 -26.93 -35.42 -34.85
N VAL A 818 -27.58 -34.72 -33.91
CA VAL A 818 -27.06 -33.51 -33.25
C VAL A 818 -27.29 -33.64 -31.75
N THR A 819 -26.24 -33.46 -30.95
CA THR A 819 -26.33 -33.36 -29.49
C THR A 819 -26.06 -31.92 -29.05
N TYR A 820 -26.87 -31.42 -28.11
CA TYR A 820 -26.93 -30.03 -27.67
C TYR A 820 -26.71 -29.92 -26.16
N VAL A 821 -25.94 -28.91 -25.76
CA VAL A 821 -26.02 -28.23 -24.47
C VAL A 821 -26.40 -26.77 -24.76
N GLY A 822 -27.25 -26.16 -23.94
CA GLY A 822 -27.51 -24.73 -24.08
C GLY A 822 -28.41 -24.17 -23.01
N THR A 823 -29.09 -23.04 -23.28
CA THR A 823 -29.95 -22.34 -22.31
C THR A 823 -31.33 -22.03 -22.88
N ARG A 824 -32.37 -21.99 -22.04
CA ARG A 824 -33.72 -21.58 -22.43
C ARG A 824 -34.33 -20.65 -21.38
N GLY A 825 -34.95 -19.57 -21.86
CA GLY A 825 -35.56 -18.55 -21.00
C GLY A 825 -34.54 -17.58 -20.42
N GLY A 826 -35.00 -16.38 -20.10
CA GLY A 826 -34.12 -15.22 -19.97
C GLY A 826 -33.69 -14.69 -21.35
N ALA A 827 -33.29 -13.42 -21.41
CA ALA A 827 -32.82 -12.78 -22.64
C ALA A 827 -31.66 -11.82 -22.35
N ILE A 828 -30.76 -11.70 -23.31
CA ILE A 828 -29.63 -10.79 -23.35
C ILE A 828 -29.84 -9.83 -24.50
N SER A 829 -29.84 -8.53 -24.19
CA SER A 829 -29.87 -7.47 -25.19
C SER A 829 -28.45 -7.27 -25.72
N MET A 830 -28.14 -7.88 -26.87
CA MET A 830 -26.93 -7.58 -27.61
C MET A 830 -27.11 -6.24 -28.34
N ASN A 831 -26.09 -5.39 -28.34
CA ASN A 831 -25.99 -4.26 -29.27
C ASN A 831 -24.91 -4.59 -30.32
N PRO A 832 -25.27 -4.95 -31.56
CA PRO A 832 -24.32 -5.21 -32.65
C PRO A 832 -23.28 -4.10 -32.94
N ARG A 833 -23.47 -2.90 -32.36
CA ARG A 833 -22.58 -1.74 -32.48
C ARG A 833 -21.65 -1.56 -31.28
N SER A 834 -21.83 -2.34 -30.21
CA SER A 834 -20.90 -2.47 -29.08
C SER A 834 -21.29 -3.70 -28.25
N PHE A 835 -20.60 -4.83 -28.46
CA PHE A 835 -20.84 -6.10 -27.75
C PHE A 835 -19.62 -7.02 -27.83
N THR A 836 -19.43 -7.90 -26.85
CA THR A 836 -18.41 -8.95 -26.88
C THR A 836 -18.95 -10.28 -26.41
N PHE A 837 -18.51 -11.37 -27.06
CA PHE A 837 -18.74 -12.75 -26.66
C PHE A 837 -17.41 -13.50 -26.66
N GLU A 838 -17.08 -14.15 -25.55
CA GLU A 838 -15.81 -14.85 -25.34
C GLU A 838 -16.01 -16.18 -24.60
N GLY A 839 -14.97 -17.01 -24.61
CA GLY A 839 -14.91 -18.24 -23.82
C GLY A 839 -13.79 -19.17 -24.28
N TRP A 840 -13.81 -20.40 -23.76
CA TRP A 840 -12.81 -21.42 -24.06
C TRP A 840 -13.46 -22.68 -24.61
N PHE A 841 -12.84 -23.29 -25.62
CA PHE A 841 -13.27 -24.56 -26.19
C PHE A 841 -12.11 -25.48 -26.49
N ARG A 842 -12.39 -26.78 -26.64
CA ARG A 842 -11.44 -27.81 -27.06
C ARG A 842 -12.10 -28.75 -28.04
N PHE A 843 -11.62 -28.78 -29.28
CA PHE A 843 -12.25 -29.57 -30.35
C PHE A 843 -11.48 -30.87 -30.56
N GLN A 844 -12.15 -31.98 -30.25
CA GLN A 844 -11.58 -33.32 -30.26
C GLN A 844 -11.86 -34.03 -31.59
N ALA A 845 -13.06 -33.86 -32.17
CA ALA A 845 -13.48 -34.47 -33.43
C ALA A 845 -14.58 -33.69 -34.16
N GLY A 846 -14.54 -33.72 -35.51
CA GLY A 846 -15.70 -33.49 -36.41
C GLY A 846 -16.33 -32.09 -36.45
N CYS A 847 -17.64 -32.05 -36.76
CA CYS A 847 -18.40 -30.82 -36.99
C CYS A 847 -19.08 -30.28 -35.71
N ILE A 848 -18.81 -29.02 -35.40
CA ILE A 848 -19.15 -28.35 -34.13
C ILE A 848 -19.76 -26.97 -34.43
N TYR A 849 -20.78 -26.56 -33.67
CA TYR A 849 -21.45 -25.25 -33.79
C TYR A 849 -21.77 -24.70 -32.39
N PHE A 850 -21.39 -23.45 -32.09
CA PHE A 850 -21.64 -22.85 -30.78
C PHE A 850 -21.72 -21.32 -30.84
N GLY A 851 -22.51 -20.72 -29.94
CA GLY A 851 -22.70 -19.28 -29.88
C GLY A 851 -24.00 -18.85 -29.19
N LEU A 852 -24.49 -17.68 -29.55
CA LEU A 852 -25.68 -17.06 -29.00
C LEU A 852 -26.73 -16.84 -30.11
N ALA A 853 -27.98 -17.23 -29.86
CA ALA A 853 -29.08 -17.08 -30.82
C ALA A 853 -30.37 -16.55 -30.19
N SER A 854 -31.25 -16.04 -31.06
CA SER A 854 -32.67 -15.84 -30.81
C SER A 854 -33.44 -17.06 -31.34
N MET A 855 -34.19 -17.77 -30.49
CA MET A 855 -34.93 -18.98 -30.88
C MET A 855 -36.37 -19.00 -30.38
N LYS A 856 -37.33 -19.09 -31.30
CA LYS A 856 -38.74 -19.33 -30.98
C LYS A 856 -38.90 -20.70 -30.32
N ARG A 857 -39.99 -20.89 -29.57
CA ARG A 857 -40.29 -22.11 -28.82
C ARG A 857 -40.49 -23.32 -29.76
N GLY A 858 -39.42 -24.08 -29.99
CA GLY A 858 -39.39 -25.24 -30.89
C GLY A 858 -38.50 -25.06 -32.13
N GLU A 859 -37.98 -23.85 -32.35
CA GLU A 859 -36.96 -23.55 -33.37
C GLU A 859 -35.64 -24.23 -32.99
N LYS A 860 -34.90 -24.72 -34.00
CA LYS A 860 -33.60 -25.40 -33.84
C LYS A 860 -32.53 -24.63 -34.60
N THR A 861 -31.32 -24.60 -34.06
CA THR A 861 -30.17 -23.93 -34.69
C THR A 861 -29.70 -24.57 -36.01
N SER A 862 -30.28 -25.71 -36.40
CA SER A 862 -29.88 -26.55 -37.53
C SER A 862 -31.04 -26.94 -38.46
N ASP A 863 -32.20 -26.28 -38.34
CA ASP A 863 -33.41 -26.60 -39.09
C ASP A 863 -33.16 -26.51 -40.61
N PRO A 864 -33.30 -27.61 -41.39
CA PRO A 864 -33.03 -27.61 -42.83
C PRO A 864 -34.20 -27.07 -43.68
N ALA A 865 -35.36 -26.81 -43.07
CA ALA A 865 -36.50 -26.14 -43.71
C ALA A 865 -36.47 -24.61 -43.51
N LEU A 866 -35.83 -24.13 -42.44
CA LEU A 866 -35.42 -22.72 -42.31
C LEU A 866 -34.09 -22.51 -43.06
N SER A 867 -34.15 -21.88 -44.24
CA SER A 867 -32.99 -21.74 -45.14
C SER A 867 -31.78 -20.95 -44.58
N LEU A 868 -31.89 -20.36 -43.38
CA LEU A 868 -30.84 -19.62 -42.68
C LEU A 868 -30.74 -19.92 -41.16
N GLY A 869 -31.36 -21.00 -40.66
CA GLY A 869 -31.29 -21.36 -39.23
C GLY A 869 -32.08 -20.40 -38.31
N PRO A 870 -31.60 -20.13 -37.08
CA PRO A 870 -32.32 -19.30 -36.11
C PRO A 870 -32.24 -17.82 -36.51
N GLU A 871 -33.35 -17.08 -36.31
CA GLU A 871 -33.57 -15.76 -36.94
C GLU A 871 -32.42 -14.76 -36.74
N PHE A 872 -31.82 -14.70 -35.55
CA PHE A 872 -30.63 -13.90 -35.25
C PHE A 872 -29.58 -14.76 -34.52
N TYR A 873 -28.32 -14.69 -34.95
CA TYR A 873 -27.23 -15.54 -34.47
C TYR A 873 -25.90 -14.78 -34.45
N ILE A 874 -25.06 -15.08 -33.46
CA ILE A 874 -23.62 -14.76 -33.42
C ILE A 874 -22.86 -15.97 -32.87
N GLY A 875 -21.82 -16.43 -33.57
CA GLY A 875 -21.04 -17.58 -33.10
C GLY A 875 -19.99 -18.11 -34.05
N LEU A 876 -19.46 -19.28 -33.70
CA LEU A 876 -18.37 -19.98 -34.36
C LEU A 876 -18.78 -21.41 -34.72
N TYR A 877 -18.23 -21.94 -35.81
CA TYR A 877 -18.51 -23.30 -36.26
C TYR A 877 -17.40 -23.87 -37.14
N THR A 878 -17.33 -25.20 -37.25
CA THR A 878 -16.42 -25.90 -38.15
C THR A 878 -17.13 -26.43 -39.40
N THR A 879 -16.42 -26.40 -40.53
CA THR A 879 -16.77 -27.17 -41.74
C THR A 879 -15.51 -27.42 -42.56
N GLY A 880 -15.35 -28.64 -43.10
CA GLY A 880 -14.17 -28.99 -43.93
C GLY A 880 -12.81 -28.85 -43.22
N GLY A 881 -12.77 -29.03 -41.90
CA GLY A 881 -11.56 -28.87 -41.07
C GLY A 881 -11.16 -27.43 -40.73
N GLN A 882 -11.98 -26.44 -41.11
CA GLN A 882 -11.71 -25.01 -40.90
C GLN A 882 -12.76 -24.37 -39.98
N LEU A 883 -12.37 -23.29 -39.28
CA LEU A 883 -13.23 -22.51 -38.39
C LEU A 883 -13.75 -21.24 -39.09
N PHE A 884 -15.03 -20.98 -38.86
CA PHE A 884 -15.75 -19.84 -39.44
C PHE A 884 -16.52 -19.08 -38.38
N PHE A 885 -16.60 -17.76 -38.58
CA PHE A 885 -17.50 -16.86 -37.86
C PHE A 885 -18.83 -16.68 -38.62
N HIS A 886 -19.92 -16.45 -37.87
CA HIS A 886 -21.24 -16.15 -38.43
C HIS A 886 -21.94 -15.04 -37.65
N PHE A 887 -22.68 -14.17 -38.34
CA PHE A 887 -23.52 -13.14 -37.75
C PHE A 887 -24.76 -12.81 -38.61
N THR A 888 -25.94 -12.69 -38.00
CA THR A 888 -27.21 -12.26 -38.63
C THR A 888 -28.01 -11.28 -37.76
N ASP A 889 -28.69 -10.31 -38.38
CA ASP A 889 -29.46 -9.26 -37.67
C ASP A 889 -30.90 -8.99 -38.20
N PRO A 890 -31.76 -8.32 -37.38
CA PRO A 890 -33.11 -7.92 -37.74
C PRO A 890 -33.29 -6.97 -38.94
N ASN A 891 -32.22 -6.32 -39.43
CA ASN A 891 -32.31 -5.45 -40.60
C ASN A 891 -32.24 -6.26 -41.93
N GLY A 892 -32.12 -7.59 -41.86
CA GLY A 892 -31.68 -8.41 -42.99
C GLY A 892 -30.17 -8.30 -43.25
N GLY A 893 -29.44 -7.64 -42.34
CA GLY A 893 -27.99 -7.56 -42.31
C GLY A 893 -27.40 -8.88 -41.82
N GLY A 894 -27.29 -9.83 -42.74
CA GLY A 894 -26.47 -11.02 -42.54
C GLY A 894 -25.08 -10.83 -43.12
N ALA A 895 -24.08 -11.53 -42.57
CA ALA A 895 -22.95 -12.01 -43.36
C ALA A 895 -23.41 -13.12 -44.33
N GLY A 896 -24.44 -12.85 -45.13
CA GLY A 896 -25.11 -13.82 -46.00
C GLY A 896 -24.17 -14.33 -47.09
N ASN A 897 -23.75 -15.59 -46.98
CA ASN A 897 -22.65 -16.21 -47.75
C ASN A 897 -21.25 -15.63 -47.47
N GLY A 898 -21.10 -14.76 -46.46
CA GLY A 898 -19.83 -14.23 -45.98
C GLY A 898 -19.10 -15.22 -45.07
N LEU A 899 -18.59 -16.32 -45.64
CA LEU A 899 -17.70 -17.25 -44.96
C LEU A 899 -16.39 -16.54 -44.60
N ILE A 900 -16.32 -15.97 -43.40
CA ILE A 900 -15.08 -15.39 -42.86
C ILE A 900 -14.22 -16.54 -42.34
N TYR A 901 -13.27 -16.96 -43.18
CA TYR A 901 -12.18 -17.85 -42.80
C TYR A 901 -11.34 -17.18 -41.72
N ILE A 902 -11.17 -17.85 -40.58
CA ILE A 902 -10.31 -17.38 -39.49
C ILE A 902 -8.90 -17.94 -39.76
N THR A 903 -7.92 -17.05 -39.95
CA THR A 903 -6.55 -17.42 -40.36
C THR A 903 -5.52 -16.79 -39.42
N ASN A 904 -4.69 -17.62 -38.79
CA ASN A 904 -3.70 -17.20 -37.81
C ASN A 904 -2.44 -18.06 -37.96
N SER A 905 -1.25 -17.45 -37.94
CA SER A 905 0.05 -18.13 -38.09
C SER A 905 0.47 -19.00 -36.89
N THR A 906 -0.42 -19.22 -35.93
CA THR A 906 -0.24 -20.11 -34.77
C THR A 906 -1.27 -21.25 -34.72
N PHE A 907 -2.15 -21.34 -35.72
CA PHE A 907 -3.27 -22.29 -35.74
C PHE A 907 -3.48 -22.93 -37.12
N ASP A 908 -3.16 -24.22 -37.26
CA ASP A 908 -3.08 -24.90 -38.56
C ASP A 908 -4.37 -25.65 -39.01
N GLY A 909 -5.37 -25.84 -38.14
CA GLY A 909 -6.65 -26.48 -38.51
C GLY A 909 -7.35 -27.23 -37.38
N TYR A 910 -8.62 -27.60 -37.60
CA TYR A 910 -9.44 -28.35 -36.64
C TYR A 910 -9.78 -29.76 -37.15
N PRO A 911 -9.92 -30.76 -36.26
CA PRO A 911 -9.66 -30.73 -34.81
C PRO A 911 -8.17 -30.91 -34.48
N ASP A 912 -7.72 -30.32 -33.37
CA ASP A 912 -6.32 -30.45 -32.89
C ASP A 912 -6.21 -30.97 -31.44
N ASN A 913 -7.35 -31.11 -30.74
CA ASN A 913 -7.48 -31.57 -29.36
C ASN A 913 -6.82 -30.68 -28.28
N LYS A 914 -6.60 -29.38 -28.53
CA LYS A 914 -6.13 -28.42 -27.51
C LYS A 914 -7.24 -27.48 -27.03
N TRP A 915 -7.03 -26.88 -25.86
CA TRP A 915 -7.85 -25.77 -25.38
C TRP A 915 -7.44 -24.48 -26.10
N HIS A 916 -8.43 -23.79 -26.66
CA HIS A 916 -8.29 -22.48 -27.30
C HIS A 916 -9.22 -21.47 -26.65
N TYR A 917 -8.75 -20.24 -26.56
CA TYR A 917 -9.55 -19.07 -26.20
C TYR A 917 -10.04 -18.38 -27.46
N PHE A 918 -11.27 -17.84 -27.41
CA PHE A 918 -11.75 -16.92 -28.42
C PHE A 918 -12.41 -15.69 -27.80
N ALA A 919 -12.36 -14.58 -28.53
CA ALA A 919 -13.21 -13.42 -28.28
C ALA A 919 -13.69 -12.83 -29.61
N ILE A 920 -15.00 -12.61 -29.73
CA ILE A 920 -15.62 -11.87 -30.83
C ILE A 920 -16.04 -10.50 -30.30
N THR A 921 -15.41 -9.44 -30.78
CA THR A 921 -15.76 -8.06 -30.38
C THR A 921 -16.43 -7.33 -31.56
N LEU A 922 -17.64 -6.81 -31.34
CA LEU A 922 -18.41 -6.07 -32.33
C LEU A 922 -18.51 -4.59 -31.94
N SER A 923 -18.13 -3.69 -32.85
CA SER A 923 -18.26 -2.24 -32.72
C SER A 923 -19.00 -1.64 -33.92
N SER A 924 -19.38 -0.35 -33.82
CA SER A 924 -20.11 0.37 -34.88
C SER A 924 -19.35 0.49 -36.22
N SER A 925 -18.03 0.28 -36.23
CA SER A 925 -17.16 0.42 -37.41
C SER A 925 -16.29 -0.79 -37.70
N SER A 926 -16.12 -1.72 -36.74
CA SER A 926 -15.27 -2.90 -36.92
C SER A 926 -15.80 -4.13 -36.17
N TRP A 927 -15.67 -5.29 -36.79
CA TRP A 927 -15.82 -6.61 -36.17
C TRP A 927 -14.46 -7.27 -36.10
N ARG A 928 -14.15 -7.93 -34.97
CA ARG A 928 -12.88 -8.62 -34.74
C ARG A 928 -13.10 -9.99 -34.13
N VAL A 929 -12.26 -10.94 -34.50
CA VAL A 929 -12.18 -12.27 -33.90
C VAL A 929 -10.75 -12.51 -33.45
N TYR A 930 -10.59 -12.81 -32.18
CA TYR A 930 -9.33 -13.19 -31.55
C TYR A 930 -9.37 -14.70 -31.28
N ILE A 931 -8.24 -15.37 -31.51
CA ILE A 931 -7.97 -16.75 -31.06
C ILE A 931 -6.63 -16.71 -30.32
N ASP A 932 -6.60 -17.20 -29.08
CA ASP A 932 -5.42 -17.21 -28.21
C ASP A 932 -4.69 -15.86 -28.13
N ASP A 933 -5.45 -14.81 -27.77
CA ASP A 933 -5.05 -13.38 -27.78
C ASP A 933 -4.74 -12.80 -29.18
N LYS A 934 -4.50 -13.61 -30.21
CA LYS A 934 -4.12 -13.10 -31.55
C LYS A 934 -5.34 -12.76 -32.39
N LEU A 935 -5.37 -11.51 -32.86
CA LEU A 935 -6.34 -11.00 -33.83
C LEU A 935 -6.27 -11.82 -35.12
N SER A 936 -7.21 -12.76 -35.26
CA SER A 936 -7.26 -13.77 -36.32
C SER A 936 -8.24 -13.39 -37.45
N HIS A 937 -9.08 -12.38 -37.21
CA HIS A 937 -9.80 -11.64 -38.24
C HIS A 937 -10.12 -10.20 -37.78
N SER A 938 -10.08 -9.24 -38.72
CA SER A 938 -10.68 -7.92 -38.54
C SER A 938 -11.30 -7.41 -39.84
N GLY A 939 -12.53 -6.90 -39.75
CA GLY A 939 -13.24 -6.26 -40.86
C GLY A 939 -14.11 -5.10 -40.39
N SER A 940 -14.88 -4.52 -41.32
CA SER A 940 -15.98 -3.59 -41.05
C SER A 940 -17.33 -4.26 -41.38
N PRO A 941 -18.44 -3.89 -40.70
CA PRO A 941 -19.74 -4.44 -41.01
C PRO A 941 -20.18 -4.05 -42.45
N PRO A 942 -20.57 -5.01 -43.31
CA PRO A 942 -20.96 -4.72 -44.71
C PRO A 942 -22.37 -4.11 -44.85
N PHE A 943 -23.04 -3.78 -43.75
CA PHE A 943 -24.36 -3.18 -43.64
C PHE A 943 -24.43 -2.35 -42.35
N SER A 944 -25.50 -1.55 -42.17
CA SER A 944 -25.75 -0.81 -40.93
C SER A 944 -26.40 -1.73 -39.87
N PRO A 945 -25.71 -2.14 -38.78
CA PRO A 945 -26.27 -3.12 -37.86
C PRO A 945 -27.42 -2.55 -37.04
N SER A 946 -28.35 -3.41 -36.62
CA SER A 946 -29.45 -3.11 -35.70
C SER A 946 -28.93 -2.49 -34.40
N PRO A 947 -29.65 -1.55 -33.76
CA PRO A 947 -29.22 -0.94 -32.50
C PRO A 947 -29.37 -1.87 -31.28
N SER A 948 -30.15 -2.95 -31.41
CA SER A 948 -30.28 -4.02 -30.42
C SER A 948 -30.81 -5.29 -31.10
N ILE A 949 -30.41 -6.44 -30.57
CA ILE A 949 -30.95 -7.78 -30.85
C ILE A 949 -31.21 -8.45 -29.50
N GLN A 950 -32.32 -9.17 -29.35
CA GLN A 950 -32.50 -10.08 -28.22
C GLN A 950 -31.94 -11.45 -28.55
N LEU A 951 -31.15 -12.02 -27.66
CA LEU A 951 -30.64 -13.40 -27.73
C LEU A 951 -31.11 -14.13 -26.47
N ASP A 952 -31.73 -15.31 -26.62
CA ASP A 952 -32.38 -16.08 -25.55
C ASP A 952 -31.85 -17.52 -25.41
N ASN A 953 -30.81 -17.86 -26.17
CA ASN A 953 -30.08 -19.13 -26.08
C ASN A 953 -28.56 -18.95 -26.27
N LEU A 954 -27.76 -19.36 -25.29
CA LEU A 954 -26.35 -19.75 -25.43
C LEU A 954 -26.28 -21.26 -25.69
N PHE A 955 -25.62 -21.71 -26.76
CA PHE A 955 -25.62 -23.11 -27.17
C PHE A 955 -24.25 -23.66 -27.61
N PHE A 956 -24.12 -24.98 -27.48
CA PHE A 956 -22.95 -25.79 -27.81
C PHE A 956 -23.42 -27.12 -28.42
N ASN A 957 -23.15 -27.34 -29.70
CA ASN A 957 -23.69 -28.46 -30.46
C ASN A 957 -22.59 -29.22 -31.20
N VAL A 958 -22.70 -30.55 -31.25
CA VAL A 958 -21.81 -31.43 -32.03
C VAL A 958 -22.65 -32.34 -32.92
N THR A 959 -22.22 -32.57 -34.17
CA THR A 959 -23.01 -33.30 -35.18
C THR A 959 -22.17 -34.09 -36.18
N THR A 960 -22.55 -35.33 -36.43
CA THR A 960 -21.91 -36.24 -37.41
C THR A 960 -22.35 -35.94 -38.85
N ARG A 961 -22.33 -34.65 -39.21
CA ARG A 961 -22.68 -34.13 -40.54
C ARG A 961 -21.54 -34.39 -41.52
N ASN A 962 -21.81 -34.28 -42.82
CA ASN A 962 -20.81 -34.27 -43.91
C ASN A 962 -19.99 -35.57 -44.05
N GLY A 963 -20.34 -36.63 -43.32
CA GLY A 963 -19.59 -37.89 -43.29
C GLY A 963 -18.67 -38.08 -42.08
N ASP A 964 -18.61 -37.14 -41.13
CA ASP A 964 -17.83 -37.30 -39.90
C ASP A 964 -18.47 -38.35 -38.97
N PRO A 965 -17.82 -39.50 -38.65
CA PRO A 965 -18.44 -40.57 -37.87
C PRO A 965 -18.51 -40.28 -36.35
N VAL A 966 -17.73 -39.33 -35.87
CA VAL A 966 -17.69 -38.85 -34.48
C VAL A 966 -17.55 -37.34 -34.50
N SER A 967 -18.22 -36.64 -33.60
CA SER A 967 -17.96 -35.23 -33.33
C SER A 967 -18.04 -34.98 -31.82
N SER A 968 -16.98 -34.39 -31.27
CA SER A 968 -16.89 -34.14 -29.82
C SER A 968 -16.04 -32.92 -29.48
N ALA A 969 -16.43 -32.26 -28.39
CA ALA A 969 -15.82 -31.02 -27.92
C ALA A 969 -16.05 -30.81 -26.41
N SER A 970 -15.16 -30.06 -25.79
CA SER A 970 -15.28 -29.57 -24.41
C SER A 970 -15.36 -28.04 -24.39
N PHE A 971 -16.05 -27.48 -23.40
CA PHE A 971 -16.33 -26.04 -23.30
C PHE A 971 -16.17 -25.54 -21.87
N ALA A 972 -15.57 -24.36 -21.69
CA ALA A 972 -15.29 -23.74 -20.39
C ALA A 972 -15.47 -22.21 -20.41
N ASN A 973 -15.84 -21.63 -19.26
CA ASN A 973 -15.62 -20.22 -18.95
C ASN A 973 -16.05 -19.19 -20.02
N PHE A 974 -17.33 -19.24 -20.43
CA PHE A 974 -17.92 -18.29 -21.39
C PHE A 974 -18.46 -17.02 -20.71
N ALA A 975 -18.38 -15.88 -21.39
CA ALA A 975 -18.91 -14.60 -20.92
C ALA A 975 -19.42 -13.71 -22.07
N THR A 976 -20.29 -12.75 -21.73
CA THR A 976 -20.70 -11.67 -22.65
C THR A 976 -20.67 -10.30 -22.00
N TYR A 977 -20.43 -9.28 -22.81
CA TYR A 977 -20.27 -7.89 -22.39
C TYR A 977 -21.17 -6.98 -23.23
N PRO A 978 -21.86 -5.99 -22.61
CA PRO A 978 -22.71 -5.04 -23.33
C PRO A 978 -21.91 -3.96 -24.09
N TYR A 979 -20.62 -4.20 -24.33
CA TYR A 979 -19.71 -3.31 -25.06
C TYR A 979 -18.59 -4.10 -25.75
N THR A 980 -17.83 -3.40 -26.61
CA THR A 980 -16.62 -3.91 -27.26
C THR A 980 -15.48 -3.96 -26.23
N LEU A 981 -14.91 -5.13 -25.91
CA LEU A 981 -13.67 -5.21 -25.15
C LEU A 981 -12.50 -4.66 -25.98
N THR A 982 -11.50 -4.09 -25.32
CA THR A 982 -10.25 -3.68 -25.97
C THR A 982 -9.34 -4.90 -26.20
N ALA A 983 -8.27 -4.73 -27.00
CA ALA A 983 -7.33 -5.80 -27.24
C ALA A 983 -6.59 -6.21 -25.94
N GLU A 984 -6.35 -5.23 -25.06
CA GLU A 984 -5.68 -5.39 -23.77
C GLU A 984 -6.54 -6.18 -22.77
N GLN A 985 -7.85 -5.95 -22.75
CA GLN A 985 -8.80 -6.74 -21.95
C GLN A 985 -8.86 -8.20 -22.44
N VAL A 986 -9.01 -8.41 -23.75
CA VAL A 986 -8.97 -9.74 -24.38
C VAL A 986 -7.65 -10.47 -24.09
N SER A 987 -6.53 -9.74 -24.07
CA SER A 987 -5.20 -10.25 -23.73
C SER A 987 -5.11 -10.67 -22.25
N ALA A 988 -5.61 -9.85 -21.33
CA ALA A 988 -5.62 -10.13 -19.89
C ALA A 988 -6.50 -11.35 -19.55
N HIS A 989 -7.64 -11.48 -20.22
CA HIS A 989 -8.52 -12.65 -20.10
C HIS A 989 -7.80 -13.93 -20.56
N TYR A 990 -7.25 -13.92 -21.78
CA TYR A 990 -6.44 -15.05 -22.29
C TYR A 990 -5.32 -15.43 -21.31
N ALA A 991 -4.50 -14.46 -20.90
CA ALA A 991 -3.31 -14.69 -20.09
C ALA A 991 -3.65 -15.31 -18.73
N ARG A 992 -4.70 -14.85 -18.04
CA ARG A 992 -5.14 -15.47 -16.77
C ARG A 992 -5.70 -16.88 -16.97
N GLY A 993 -6.40 -17.15 -18.07
CA GLY A 993 -6.97 -18.47 -18.36
C GLY A 993 -5.92 -19.51 -18.78
N ALA A 994 -4.86 -19.06 -19.45
CA ALA A 994 -3.67 -19.85 -19.74
C ALA A 994 -2.67 -19.91 -18.56
N GLY A 995 -2.98 -19.31 -17.40
CA GLY A 995 -2.09 -19.25 -16.23
C GLY A 995 -0.74 -18.58 -16.49
N TYR A 996 -0.67 -17.64 -17.43
CA TYR A 996 0.58 -16.97 -17.85
C TYR A 996 1.70 -17.96 -18.24
N ASP A 997 1.36 -19.04 -18.95
CA ASP A 997 2.33 -20.04 -19.39
C ASP A 997 3.49 -19.42 -20.21
N GLY A 998 4.71 -19.92 -19.97
CA GLY A 998 5.93 -19.47 -20.63
C GLY A 998 6.43 -18.07 -20.23
N GLU A 999 5.80 -17.41 -19.26
CA GLU A 999 6.24 -16.15 -18.65
C GLU A 999 7.63 -16.30 -17.99
N GLN A 1000 8.50 -15.30 -18.13
CA GLN A 1000 9.83 -15.35 -17.50
C GLN A 1000 9.72 -15.18 -15.98
N SER A 1001 10.55 -15.88 -15.22
CA SER A 1001 10.52 -15.89 -13.75
C SER A 1001 10.53 -14.48 -13.12
N GLY A 1002 11.37 -13.57 -13.58
CA GLY A 1002 11.39 -12.18 -13.11
C GLY A 1002 10.16 -11.36 -13.49
N VAL A 1003 9.52 -11.66 -14.63
CA VAL A 1003 8.27 -11.02 -15.08
C VAL A 1003 7.10 -11.49 -14.21
N ARG A 1004 7.05 -12.79 -13.88
CA ARG A 1004 6.03 -13.32 -12.95
C ARG A 1004 6.16 -12.71 -11.57
N VAL A 1005 7.39 -12.61 -11.04
CA VAL A 1005 7.67 -11.93 -9.77
C VAL A 1005 7.21 -10.46 -9.84
N ALA A 1006 7.49 -9.76 -10.95
CA ALA A 1006 7.03 -8.38 -11.14
C ALA A 1006 5.50 -8.27 -11.12
N ARG A 1007 4.78 -9.14 -11.85
CA ARG A 1007 3.31 -9.17 -11.89
C ARG A 1007 2.69 -9.43 -10.51
N LEU A 1008 3.18 -10.43 -9.80
CA LEU A 1008 2.68 -10.80 -8.47
C LEU A 1008 2.92 -9.67 -7.46
N LEU A 1009 4.15 -9.15 -7.39
CA LEU A 1009 4.46 -8.04 -6.50
C LEU A 1009 3.67 -6.77 -6.88
N ALA A 1010 3.52 -6.45 -8.17
CA ALA A 1010 2.75 -5.30 -8.65
C ALA A 1010 1.29 -5.28 -8.18
N LYS A 1011 0.69 -6.45 -7.93
CA LYS A 1011 -0.70 -6.58 -7.45
C LYS A 1011 -0.81 -6.69 -5.93
N TYR A 1012 0.16 -7.31 -5.28
CA TYR A 1012 0.07 -7.73 -3.86
C TYR A 1012 1.04 -7.03 -2.91
N TRP A 1013 1.97 -6.22 -3.40
CA TRP A 1013 2.95 -5.48 -2.59
C TRP A 1013 2.98 -3.99 -2.95
N ALA A 1014 3.07 -3.14 -1.92
CA ALA A 1014 3.02 -1.68 -2.06
C ALA A 1014 4.35 -0.98 -1.72
N GLY A 1015 5.41 -1.74 -1.46
CA GLY A 1015 6.78 -1.23 -1.30
C GLY A 1015 7.59 -1.38 -2.59
N SER A 1016 8.81 -0.84 -2.61
CA SER A 1016 9.72 -0.98 -3.75
C SER A 1016 10.16 -2.42 -4.01
N TRP A 1017 10.55 -2.69 -5.26
CA TRP A 1017 11.28 -3.90 -5.66
C TRP A 1017 12.38 -3.61 -6.68
N ARG A 1018 13.40 -4.49 -6.71
CA ARG A 1018 14.42 -4.55 -7.75
C ARG A 1018 14.55 -5.98 -8.27
N LEU A 1019 14.36 -6.17 -9.57
CA LEU A 1019 14.12 -7.47 -10.17
C LEU A 1019 15.07 -7.72 -11.35
N GLY A 1020 15.73 -8.87 -11.36
CA GLY A 1020 16.34 -9.46 -12.54
C GLY A 1020 15.29 -10.14 -13.42
N LEU A 1021 15.47 -10.14 -14.75
CA LEU A 1021 14.47 -10.67 -15.69
C LEU A 1021 14.25 -12.20 -15.58
N GLY A 1022 15.28 -12.94 -15.14
CA GLY A 1022 15.27 -14.39 -15.11
C GLY A 1022 15.49 -15.05 -16.47
N ARG A 1023 15.89 -16.33 -16.45
CA ARG A 1023 16.05 -17.15 -17.68
C ARG A 1023 14.95 -18.19 -17.85
N LEU A 1024 14.44 -18.76 -16.75
CA LEU A 1024 13.42 -19.80 -16.82
C LEU A 1024 12.09 -19.25 -17.34
N ARG A 1025 11.53 -19.95 -18.33
CA ARG A 1025 10.12 -19.82 -18.72
C ARG A 1025 9.29 -20.72 -17.82
N LEU A 1026 8.42 -20.10 -17.02
CA LEU A 1026 7.63 -20.80 -16.02
C LEU A 1026 6.41 -21.49 -16.62
N ALA A 1027 6.07 -22.66 -16.08
CA ALA A 1027 4.81 -23.36 -16.32
C ALA A 1027 3.58 -22.54 -15.82
N PRO A 1028 2.32 -22.95 -16.10
CA PRO A 1028 1.13 -22.18 -15.71
C PRO A 1028 1.02 -21.94 -14.20
N ASP A 1029 0.54 -20.76 -13.79
CA ASP A 1029 0.39 -20.32 -12.39
C ASP A 1029 -1.00 -20.61 -11.77
N THR A 1030 -1.72 -21.60 -12.31
CA THR A 1030 -3.13 -21.84 -12.01
C THR A 1030 -3.40 -22.30 -10.57
N ASP A 1031 -2.39 -22.83 -9.87
CA ASP A 1031 -2.48 -23.26 -8.47
C ASP A 1031 -2.22 -22.13 -7.44
N TYR A 1032 -1.82 -20.93 -7.87
CA TYR A 1032 -1.34 -19.88 -6.95
C TYR A 1032 -2.43 -19.30 -6.03
N THR A 1033 -3.72 -19.47 -6.35
CA THR A 1033 -4.82 -18.91 -5.56
C THR A 1033 -4.91 -19.57 -4.18
N ARG A 1034 -5.01 -18.74 -3.12
CA ARG A 1034 -4.91 -19.07 -1.68
C ARG A 1034 -3.52 -19.47 -1.18
N ARG A 1035 -2.48 -19.44 -2.02
CA ARG A 1035 -1.09 -19.60 -1.56
C ARG A 1035 -0.57 -18.27 -0.99
N MET A 1036 0.38 -18.33 -0.05
CA MET A 1036 1.05 -17.12 0.44
C MET A 1036 2.08 -16.65 -0.58
N LEU A 1037 2.19 -15.33 -0.72
CA LEU A 1037 3.02 -14.70 -1.72
C LEU A 1037 4.51 -15.00 -1.54
N LEU A 1038 5.02 -15.07 -0.30
CA LEU A 1038 6.43 -15.45 -0.08
C LEU A 1038 6.71 -16.87 -0.60
N ASP A 1039 5.87 -17.84 -0.28
CA ASP A 1039 6.04 -19.25 -0.66
C ASP A 1039 6.12 -19.40 -2.19
N VAL A 1040 5.26 -18.69 -2.91
CA VAL A 1040 5.23 -18.65 -4.38
C VAL A 1040 6.49 -17.96 -4.94
N LEU A 1041 6.92 -16.84 -4.37
CA LEU A 1041 8.12 -16.13 -4.80
C LEU A 1041 9.40 -16.94 -4.49
N GLN A 1042 9.42 -17.70 -3.40
CA GLN A 1042 10.48 -18.64 -3.06
C GLN A 1042 10.51 -19.82 -4.04
N GLU A 1043 9.37 -20.42 -4.38
CA GLU A 1043 9.29 -21.49 -5.40
C GLU A 1043 9.80 -21.03 -6.78
N ILE A 1044 9.45 -19.80 -7.19
CA ILE A 1044 9.98 -19.18 -8.42
C ILE A 1044 11.50 -18.95 -8.30
N GLN A 1045 11.99 -18.49 -7.15
CA GLN A 1045 13.43 -18.32 -6.89
C GLN A 1045 14.19 -19.65 -6.86
N GLU A 1046 13.61 -20.72 -6.35
CA GLU A 1046 14.26 -22.05 -6.32
C GLU A 1046 14.28 -22.70 -7.70
N SER A 1047 13.20 -22.54 -8.48
CA SER A 1047 13.13 -22.94 -9.88
C SER A 1047 14.16 -22.17 -10.74
N GLU A 1048 14.27 -20.85 -10.56
CA GLU A 1048 15.26 -20.01 -11.24
C GLU A 1048 16.69 -20.21 -10.74
N ARG A 1049 16.87 -20.65 -9.48
CA ARG A 1049 18.13 -20.58 -8.69
C ARG A 1049 18.73 -19.16 -8.59
N GLY A 1050 17.86 -18.16 -8.50
CA GLY A 1050 18.20 -16.79 -8.12
C GLY A 1050 18.40 -16.62 -6.60
N LEU A 1051 18.21 -15.40 -6.13
CA LEU A 1051 18.22 -15.02 -4.71
C LEU A 1051 17.08 -14.03 -4.44
N LEU A 1052 16.19 -14.36 -3.49
CA LEU A 1052 15.09 -13.51 -3.03
C LEU A 1052 15.42 -13.00 -1.63
N TYR A 1053 15.40 -11.69 -1.41
CA TYR A 1053 15.70 -11.07 -0.12
C TYR A 1053 15.04 -9.68 0.01
N ALA A 1054 14.96 -9.14 1.23
CA ALA A 1054 14.77 -7.70 1.40
C ALA A 1054 16.13 -7.02 1.57
N ASP A 1055 16.39 -5.92 0.86
CA ASP A 1055 17.62 -5.12 1.00
C ASP A 1055 17.65 -4.35 2.34
N GLN A 1056 18.79 -3.77 2.68
CA GLN A 1056 18.97 -2.90 3.85
C GLN A 1056 18.02 -1.66 3.85
N GLY A 1057 17.59 -1.19 2.68
CA GLY A 1057 16.52 -0.21 2.46
C GLY A 1057 15.09 -0.72 2.64
N GLY A 1058 14.85 -2.04 2.66
CA GLY A 1058 13.55 -2.68 2.73
C GLY A 1058 12.84 -2.86 1.37
N GLU A 1059 13.58 -2.76 0.28
CA GLU A 1059 13.17 -3.12 -1.07
C GLU A 1059 13.15 -4.65 -1.23
N VAL A 1060 12.14 -5.20 -1.91
CA VAL A 1060 12.10 -6.64 -2.24
C VAL A 1060 12.97 -6.89 -3.47
N VAL A 1061 14.05 -7.65 -3.29
CA VAL A 1061 14.99 -7.97 -4.36
C VAL A 1061 14.81 -9.40 -4.83
N PHE A 1062 14.64 -9.58 -6.13
CA PHE A 1062 14.80 -10.85 -6.83
C PHE A 1062 16.00 -10.72 -7.78
N ASP A 1063 17.15 -11.22 -7.36
CA ASP A 1063 18.35 -11.28 -8.20
C ASP A 1063 18.33 -12.64 -8.95
N ASP A 1064 18.29 -12.61 -10.29
CA ASP A 1064 18.22 -13.81 -11.14
C ASP A 1064 19.51 -14.68 -11.08
N ARG A 1065 19.52 -15.86 -11.72
CA ARG A 1065 20.68 -16.77 -11.68
C ARG A 1065 22.00 -16.17 -12.16
N ASP A 1066 21.96 -15.28 -13.15
CA ASP A 1066 23.14 -14.67 -13.77
C ASP A 1066 23.70 -13.53 -12.90
N SER A 1067 22.92 -13.01 -11.95
CA SER A 1067 23.28 -11.88 -11.08
C SER A 1067 24.64 -12.07 -10.40
N ARG A 1068 24.88 -13.27 -9.86
CA ARG A 1068 26.10 -13.67 -9.15
C ARG A 1068 27.35 -13.73 -10.03
N TYR A 1069 27.21 -13.60 -11.35
CA TYR A 1069 28.27 -13.81 -12.34
C TYR A 1069 28.50 -12.60 -13.27
N ARG A 1070 27.76 -11.49 -13.09
CA ARG A 1070 27.85 -10.29 -13.95
C ARG A 1070 28.16 -9.02 -13.17
N GLY A 1071 28.58 -7.99 -13.91
CA GLY A 1071 28.78 -6.63 -13.40
C GLY A 1071 29.68 -6.60 -12.16
N GLU A 1072 29.20 -5.96 -11.09
CA GLU A 1072 29.92 -5.81 -9.84
C GLU A 1072 30.41 -7.12 -9.21
N GLN A 1073 29.74 -8.26 -9.44
CA GLN A 1073 30.14 -9.55 -8.86
C GLN A 1073 31.39 -10.16 -9.52
N GLN A 1074 31.88 -9.57 -10.61
CA GLN A 1074 33.21 -9.90 -11.16
C GLN A 1074 34.36 -9.36 -10.29
N ILE A 1075 34.08 -8.43 -9.35
CA ILE A 1075 35.08 -7.84 -8.44
C ILE A 1075 34.62 -8.03 -6.98
N PRO A 1076 35.48 -8.53 -6.06
CA PRO A 1076 35.18 -8.57 -4.64
C PRO A 1076 34.93 -7.17 -4.07
N ALA A 1077 33.85 -6.96 -3.32
CA ALA A 1077 33.56 -5.70 -2.65
C ALA A 1077 34.52 -5.42 -1.47
N VAL A 1078 34.96 -6.48 -0.80
CA VAL A 1078 35.84 -6.44 0.36
C VAL A 1078 36.87 -7.56 0.25
N VAL A 1079 38.11 -7.28 0.66
CA VAL A 1079 39.15 -8.28 0.91
C VAL A 1079 39.40 -8.34 2.42
N PHE A 1080 39.06 -9.47 3.03
CA PHE A 1080 39.31 -9.74 4.44
C PHE A 1080 40.65 -10.45 4.63
N GLY A 1081 41.39 -10.09 5.67
CA GLY A 1081 42.70 -10.66 5.97
C GLY A 1081 43.49 -9.84 6.98
N GLU A 1082 44.67 -10.35 7.35
CA GLU A 1082 45.51 -9.77 8.41
C GLU A 1082 46.46 -8.66 7.92
N ASP A 1083 46.60 -8.46 6.61
CA ASP A 1083 47.51 -7.47 6.03
C ASP A 1083 46.82 -6.11 5.81
N THR A 1084 46.65 -5.38 6.91
CA THR A 1084 46.03 -4.05 6.90
C THR A 1084 46.86 -2.99 6.16
N ALA A 1085 48.14 -3.27 5.87
CA ALA A 1085 48.99 -2.40 5.05
C ALA A 1085 48.72 -2.59 3.54
N ALA A 1086 48.30 -3.79 3.12
CA ALA A 1086 47.74 -4.06 1.80
C ALA A 1086 46.26 -3.64 1.64
N GLY A 1087 45.67 -3.01 2.66
CA GLY A 1087 44.27 -2.57 2.67
C GLY A 1087 43.25 -3.67 3.00
N GLU A 1088 43.68 -4.80 3.56
CA GLU A 1088 42.77 -5.87 3.98
C GLU A 1088 42.02 -5.51 5.27
N ILE A 1089 40.75 -5.93 5.37
CA ILE A 1089 39.94 -5.74 6.58
C ILE A 1089 40.16 -6.90 7.56
N PRO A 1090 40.61 -6.63 8.81
CA PRO A 1090 40.88 -7.66 9.80
C PRO A 1090 39.59 -8.22 10.44
N TYR A 1091 39.68 -9.44 10.95
CA TYR A 1091 38.60 -10.17 11.64
C TYR A 1091 39.08 -10.74 12.98
N GLU A 1092 38.17 -10.88 13.95
CA GLU A 1092 38.45 -11.50 15.25
C GLU A 1092 38.44 -13.04 15.15
N VAL A 1093 37.52 -13.60 14.38
CA VAL A 1093 37.28 -15.04 14.27
C VAL A 1093 37.01 -15.43 12.81
N PHE A 1094 37.58 -16.56 12.40
CA PHE A 1094 37.27 -17.27 11.16
C PHE A 1094 36.96 -18.73 11.52
N GLU A 1095 35.74 -19.17 11.23
CA GLU A 1095 35.29 -20.56 11.30
C GLU A 1095 34.77 -20.95 9.93
N GLY A 1096 35.27 -22.08 9.40
CA GLY A 1096 34.89 -22.57 8.08
C GLY A 1096 35.22 -24.04 7.92
N ASP A 1097 34.29 -24.79 7.33
CA ASP A 1097 34.33 -26.24 7.19
C ASP A 1097 34.13 -26.68 5.72
N VAL A 1098 34.53 -27.92 5.42
CA VAL A 1098 34.39 -28.57 4.11
C VAL A 1098 33.22 -29.58 4.16
N ASP A 1099 32.06 -29.08 4.61
CA ASP A 1099 30.87 -29.86 4.92
C ASP A 1099 30.26 -30.57 3.68
N PRO A 1100 30.12 -31.92 3.69
CA PRO A 1100 29.47 -32.67 2.61
C PRO A 1100 27.93 -32.55 2.58
N THR A 1101 27.28 -31.78 3.48
CA THR A 1101 25.82 -31.55 3.49
C THR A 1101 25.29 -31.06 2.14
N TYR A 1102 26.09 -30.28 1.41
CA TYR A 1102 25.74 -29.72 0.12
C TYR A 1102 26.35 -30.45 -1.07
N VAL A 1103 26.82 -31.70 -0.91
CA VAL A 1103 27.44 -32.49 -1.97
C VAL A 1103 26.45 -33.49 -2.56
N PHE A 1104 26.00 -33.24 -3.78
CA PHE A 1104 24.99 -34.03 -4.48
C PHE A 1104 25.60 -34.79 -5.67
N SER A 1105 25.46 -36.12 -5.65
CA SER A 1105 25.95 -37.01 -6.70
C SER A 1105 24.87 -37.39 -7.72
N GLN A 1106 23.60 -37.09 -7.45
CA GLN A 1106 22.46 -37.41 -8.29
C GLN A 1106 21.37 -36.34 -8.14
N ALA A 1107 20.65 -36.05 -9.23
CA ALA A 1107 19.52 -35.14 -9.25
C ALA A 1107 18.26 -35.83 -9.79
N ASN A 1108 17.22 -35.87 -8.97
CA ASN A 1108 15.88 -36.37 -9.30
C ASN A 1108 14.95 -35.15 -9.39
N LEU A 1109 14.90 -34.51 -10.55
CA LEU A 1109 14.06 -33.32 -10.75
C LEU A 1109 12.71 -33.71 -11.35
N THR A 1110 11.68 -32.91 -11.09
CA THR A 1110 10.35 -33.01 -11.71
C THR A 1110 9.91 -31.64 -12.22
N ARG A 1111 8.84 -31.58 -13.01
CA ARG A 1111 8.16 -30.34 -13.41
C ARG A 1111 6.65 -30.58 -13.62
N PRO A 1112 5.81 -29.53 -13.68
CA PRO A 1112 4.44 -29.69 -14.15
C PRO A 1112 4.40 -30.38 -15.52
N GLY A 1113 3.57 -31.41 -15.64
CA GLY A 1113 3.46 -32.25 -16.83
C GLY A 1113 4.53 -33.35 -16.99
N ASN A 1114 5.57 -33.42 -16.14
CA ASN A 1114 6.49 -34.56 -16.10
C ASN A 1114 7.05 -34.83 -14.68
N ASN A 1115 6.49 -35.86 -14.04
CA ASN A 1115 6.89 -36.33 -12.71
C ASN A 1115 7.88 -37.51 -12.75
N GLU A 1116 8.22 -38.04 -13.93
CA GLU A 1116 9.02 -39.26 -14.12
C GLU A 1116 10.31 -38.99 -14.91
N PHE A 1117 10.87 -37.77 -14.79
CA PHE A 1117 12.09 -37.41 -15.50
C PHE A 1117 13.30 -38.28 -15.06
N PRO A 1118 14.11 -38.80 -16.00
CA PRO A 1118 15.23 -39.70 -15.66
C PRO A 1118 16.26 -39.09 -14.70
N PRO A 1119 16.68 -39.80 -13.63
CA PRO A 1119 17.71 -39.35 -12.72
C PRO A 1119 19.05 -39.04 -13.40
N MET A 1120 19.55 -37.82 -13.21
CA MET A 1120 20.88 -37.40 -13.65
C MET A 1120 21.92 -37.78 -12.58
N VAL A 1121 23.07 -38.33 -12.98
CA VAL A 1121 24.09 -38.87 -12.03
C VAL A 1121 25.48 -38.34 -12.36
N ASN A 1122 26.14 -37.75 -11.37
CA ASN A 1122 27.57 -37.44 -11.40
C ASN A 1122 28.35 -38.64 -10.83
N ALA A 1123 28.91 -39.46 -11.73
CA ALA A 1123 29.60 -40.70 -11.37
C ALA A 1123 30.88 -40.48 -10.55
N ALA A 1124 31.58 -39.36 -10.75
CA ALA A 1124 32.77 -39.01 -9.96
C ALA A 1124 32.37 -38.66 -8.52
N ALA A 1125 31.42 -37.73 -8.36
CA ALA A 1125 30.89 -37.37 -7.04
C ALA A 1125 30.33 -38.60 -6.29
N LYS A 1126 29.71 -39.55 -7.01
CA LYS A 1126 29.21 -40.80 -6.43
C LYS A 1126 30.31 -41.74 -5.96
N ALA A 1127 31.48 -41.73 -6.61
CA ALA A 1127 32.65 -42.51 -6.19
C ALA A 1127 33.39 -41.87 -5.02
N ASP A 1128 33.54 -40.54 -5.04
CA ASP A 1128 34.31 -39.79 -4.04
C ASP A 1128 33.54 -39.60 -2.70
N TYR A 1129 32.22 -39.37 -2.77
CA TYR A 1129 31.39 -38.98 -1.62
C TYR A 1129 30.19 -39.91 -1.36
N GLY A 1130 30.00 -40.95 -2.16
CA GLY A 1130 28.83 -41.83 -2.09
C GLY A 1130 27.57 -41.23 -2.72
N GLN A 1131 26.42 -41.88 -2.54
CA GLN A 1131 25.17 -41.49 -3.20
C GLN A 1131 24.32 -40.53 -2.35
N ARG A 1132 24.28 -39.25 -2.72
CA ARG A 1132 23.32 -38.26 -2.20
C ARG A 1132 22.48 -37.68 -3.34
N ILE A 1133 21.16 -37.65 -3.13
CA ILE A 1133 20.18 -37.24 -4.15
C ILE A 1133 19.66 -35.84 -3.83
N LEU A 1134 19.69 -34.94 -4.81
CA LEU A 1134 18.94 -33.69 -4.83
C LEU A 1134 17.58 -33.95 -5.48
N SER A 1135 16.49 -33.83 -4.72
CA SER A 1135 15.12 -33.92 -5.24
C SER A 1135 14.45 -32.56 -5.20
N HIS A 1136 13.86 -32.12 -6.31
CA HIS A 1136 13.24 -30.79 -6.38
C HIS A 1136 12.27 -30.67 -7.58
N ASN A 1137 11.16 -29.95 -7.37
CA ASN A 1137 10.20 -29.64 -8.42
C ASN A 1137 10.60 -28.29 -9.05
N VAL A 1138 10.95 -28.27 -10.34
CA VAL A 1138 11.27 -27.05 -11.08
C VAL A 1138 10.03 -26.65 -11.88
N GLN A 1139 9.61 -25.38 -11.78
CA GLN A 1139 8.48 -24.83 -12.53
C GLN A 1139 8.79 -24.60 -14.03
N ALA A 1140 9.44 -25.55 -14.71
CA ALA A 1140 9.81 -25.46 -16.12
C ALA A 1140 8.66 -25.87 -17.05
N THR A 1141 8.55 -25.22 -18.22
CA THR A 1141 7.60 -25.60 -19.28
C THR A 1141 7.95 -26.91 -20.00
N ASN A 1142 9.21 -27.35 -19.97
CA ASN A 1142 9.71 -28.43 -20.83
C ASN A 1142 10.87 -29.24 -20.20
N ASP A 1143 11.12 -30.42 -20.76
CA ASP A 1143 12.14 -31.38 -20.27
C ASP A 1143 13.59 -30.94 -20.57
N PHE A 1144 13.81 -30.08 -21.57
CA PHE A 1144 15.15 -29.62 -21.95
C PHE A 1144 15.72 -28.68 -20.88
N ASP A 1145 14.95 -27.67 -20.47
CA ASP A 1145 15.28 -26.77 -19.35
C ASP A 1145 15.53 -27.57 -18.05
N LEU A 1146 14.71 -28.60 -17.78
CA LEU A 1146 14.87 -29.48 -16.63
C LEU A 1146 16.21 -30.26 -16.65
N SER A 1147 16.62 -30.76 -17.82
CA SER A 1147 17.89 -31.47 -18.01
C SER A 1147 19.10 -30.56 -17.83
N GLN A 1148 19.01 -29.31 -18.28
CA GLN A 1148 20.08 -28.31 -18.12
C GLN A 1148 20.20 -27.87 -16.66
N ALA A 1149 19.07 -27.66 -15.98
CA ALA A 1149 19.04 -27.35 -14.55
C ALA A 1149 19.75 -28.42 -13.71
N GLY A 1150 19.40 -29.70 -13.88
CA GLY A 1150 20.04 -30.79 -13.13
C GLY A 1150 21.53 -30.98 -13.46
N THR A 1151 21.93 -30.76 -14.72
CA THR A 1151 23.34 -30.74 -15.13
C THR A 1151 24.11 -29.63 -14.41
N PHE A 1152 23.56 -28.41 -14.35
CA PHE A 1152 24.15 -27.29 -13.62
C PHE A 1152 24.22 -27.56 -12.11
N TYR A 1153 23.19 -28.17 -11.51
CA TYR A 1153 23.18 -28.50 -10.08
C TYR A 1153 24.29 -29.49 -9.73
N LEU A 1154 24.46 -30.55 -10.54
CA LEU A 1154 25.50 -31.57 -10.33
C LEU A 1154 26.93 -31.08 -10.62
N ALA A 1155 27.08 -30.02 -11.42
CA ALA A 1155 28.35 -29.31 -11.59
C ALA A 1155 28.64 -28.39 -10.39
N ARG A 1156 27.64 -27.64 -9.90
CA ARG A 1156 27.77 -26.70 -8.77
C ARG A 1156 27.99 -27.39 -7.43
N TYR A 1157 27.33 -28.51 -7.22
CA TYR A 1157 27.27 -29.24 -5.94
C TYR A 1157 27.92 -30.64 -5.99
N GLY A 1158 28.62 -31.01 -7.07
CA GLY A 1158 29.27 -32.32 -7.19
C GLY A 1158 30.58 -32.50 -6.39
N GLN A 1159 31.01 -31.48 -5.65
CA GLN A 1159 32.28 -31.49 -4.91
C GLN A 1159 32.15 -30.75 -3.58
N ALA A 1160 32.80 -31.25 -2.54
CA ALA A 1160 32.92 -30.54 -1.27
C ALA A 1160 33.80 -29.28 -1.46
N LYS A 1161 33.38 -28.15 -0.90
CA LYS A 1161 34.10 -26.87 -0.94
C LYS A 1161 34.07 -26.23 0.44
N LEU A 1162 35.16 -25.57 0.81
CA LEU A 1162 35.24 -24.78 2.04
C LEU A 1162 34.13 -23.72 2.05
N ARG A 1163 33.34 -23.70 3.11
CA ARG A 1163 32.35 -22.68 3.45
C ARG A 1163 32.87 -21.84 4.62
N VAL A 1164 32.39 -20.62 4.76
CA VAL A 1164 32.70 -19.79 5.95
C VAL A 1164 31.43 -19.68 6.77
N GLU A 1165 31.38 -20.49 7.82
CA GLU A 1165 30.24 -20.58 8.73
C GLU A 1165 30.15 -19.35 9.63
N LYS A 1166 31.30 -18.73 9.95
CA LYS A 1166 31.38 -17.49 10.71
C LYS A 1166 32.65 -16.71 10.38
N LEU A 1167 32.48 -15.47 9.95
CA LEU A 1167 33.53 -14.44 9.98
C LEU A 1167 33.10 -13.33 10.96
N ALA A 1168 33.77 -13.20 12.10
CA ALA A 1168 33.43 -12.20 13.12
C ALA A 1168 34.31 -10.96 13.01
N LEU A 1169 33.69 -9.79 12.92
CA LEU A 1169 34.30 -8.51 12.63
C LEU A 1169 34.05 -7.51 13.77
N ASN A 1170 35.09 -6.76 14.14
CA ASN A 1170 35.03 -5.70 15.15
C ASN A 1170 35.47 -4.36 14.55
N PRO A 1171 34.60 -3.66 13.79
CA PRO A 1171 34.93 -2.40 13.13
C PRO A 1171 35.25 -1.25 14.10
N ILE A 1172 34.90 -1.35 15.40
CA ILE A 1172 35.32 -0.37 16.41
C ILE A 1172 36.84 -0.41 16.63
N ALA A 1173 37.46 -1.58 16.52
CA ALA A 1173 38.91 -1.74 16.63
C ALA A 1173 39.67 -1.25 15.37
N TYR A 1174 38.99 -1.14 14.22
CA TYR A 1174 39.60 -0.71 12.96
C TYR A 1174 38.62 0.17 12.14
N PRO A 1175 38.49 1.48 12.48
CA PRO A 1175 37.44 2.34 11.93
C PRO A 1175 37.48 2.55 10.40
N ALA A 1176 38.57 2.23 9.72
CA ALA A 1176 38.63 2.24 8.25
C ALA A 1176 37.68 1.23 7.61
N ALA A 1177 37.30 0.16 8.33
CA ALA A 1177 36.35 -0.85 7.85
C ALA A 1177 34.89 -0.38 7.80
N TRP A 1178 34.53 0.75 8.43
CA TRP A 1178 33.12 1.15 8.54
C TRP A 1178 32.43 1.33 7.19
N GLY A 1179 32.99 2.12 6.26
CA GLY A 1179 32.39 2.34 4.93
C GLY A 1179 32.12 1.02 4.17
N PRO A 1180 33.14 0.15 3.98
CA PRO A 1180 32.97 -1.14 3.31
C PRO A 1180 32.05 -2.15 4.02
N LEU A 1181 31.94 -2.12 5.36
CA LEU A 1181 31.08 -3.04 6.11
C LEU A 1181 29.65 -2.55 6.32
N LEU A 1182 29.41 -1.23 6.26
CA LEU A 1182 28.08 -0.63 6.32
C LEU A 1182 27.41 -0.55 4.94
N SER A 1183 28.15 -0.83 3.87
CA SER A 1183 27.66 -0.94 2.48
C SER A 1183 27.58 -2.39 1.97
N LEU A 1184 28.00 -3.36 2.78
CA LEU A 1184 28.00 -4.78 2.42
C LEU A 1184 26.57 -5.34 2.41
N GLU A 1185 26.22 -6.07 1.35
CA GLU A 1185 24.86 -6.56 1.13
C GLU A 1185 24.86 -8.06 0.74
N LEU A 1186 23.72 -8.72 0.94
CA LEU A 1186 23.48 -10.12 0.61
C LEU A 1186 23.77 -10.42 -0.87
N GLY A 1187 24.32 -11.61 -1.12
CA GLY A 1187 24.75 -12.04 -2.45
C GLY A 1187 26.02 -11.34 -2.97
N ARG A 1188 26.60 -10.35 -2.26
CA ARG A 1188 27.83 -9.68 -2.70
C ARG A 1188 29.07 -10.58 -2.51
N ARG A 1189 29.92 -10.61 -3.54
CA ARG A 1189 31.23 -11.29 -3.51
C ARG A 1189 32.22 -10.57 -2.62
N VAL A 1190 32.95 -11.34 -1.80
CA VAL A 1190 34.08 -10.91 -0.97
C VAL A 1190 35.22 -11.93 -1.09
N THR A 1191 36.46 -11.47 -0.92
CA THR A 1191 37.63 -12.36 -0.78
C THR A 1191 37.96 -12.52 0.70
N ILE A 1192 38.22 -13.75 1.16
CA ILE A 1192 38.69 -14.02 2.52
C ILE A 1192 40.06 -14.69 2.45
N ARG A 1193 41.04 -14.07 3.11
CA ARG A 1193 42.41 -14.57 3.27
C ARG A 1193 42.69 -14.95 4.72
N ARG A 1194 43.45 -16.02 4.91
CA ARG A 1194 43.93 -16.48 6.23
C ARG A 1194 45.41 -16.82 6.14
N ARG A 1195 46.24 -16.24 7.02
CA ARG A 1195 47.69 -16.46 7.06
C ARG A 1195 48.07 -17.38 8.23
N SER A 1196 48.92 -18.36 7.95
CA SER A 1196 49.48 -19.29 8.93
C SER A 1196 50.95 -19.54 8.61
N GLY A 1197 51.83 -18.70 9.17
CA GLY A 1197 53.23 -18.68 8.78
C GLY A 1197 53.38 -18.26 7.30
N PRO A 1198 54.13 -19.01 6.47
CA PRO A 1198 54.29 -18.71 5.04
C PRO A 1198 53.07 -19.09 4.19
N LEU A 1199 52.09 -19.81 4.75
CA LEU A 1199 50.89 -20.23 4.02
C LEU A 1199 49.83 -19.12 4.04
N VAL A 1200 49.34 -18.76 2.85
CA VAL A 1200 48.20 -17.86 2.66
C VAL A 1200 47.06 -18.65 2.01
N MET A 1201 46.02 -18.95 2.78
CA MET A 1201 44.73 -19.35 2.21
C MET A 1201 44.09 -18.11 1.60
N SER A 1202 43.50 -18.23 0.41
CA SER A 1202 42.70 -17.17 -0.21
C SER A 1202 41.55 -17.83 -0.98
N GLY A 1203 40.32 -17.33 -0.80
CA GLY A 1203 39.15 -17.79 -1.54
C GLY A 1203 38.12 -16.67 -1.70
N ASP A 1204 37.29 -16.79 -2.73
CA ASP A 1204 36.18 -15.87 -2.97
C ASP A 1204 34.86 -16.52 -2.55
N TYR A 1205 34.02 -15.75 -1.88
CA TYR A 1205 32.75 -16.19 -1.30
C TYR A 1205 31.65 -15.15 -1.56
N TYR A 1206 30.39 -15.60 -1.66
CA TYR A 1206 29.22 -14.73 -1.60
C TYR A 1206 28.75 -14.61 -0.15
N VAL A 1207 28.42 -13.40 0.32
CA VAL A 1207 27.78 -13.20 1.62
C VAL A 1207 26.34 -13.74 1.56
N GLU A 1208 26.01 -14.74 2.38
CA GLU A 1208 24.66 -15.34 2.44
C GLU A 1208 23.85 -14.88 3.67
N GLN A 1209 24.53 -14.47 4.74
CA GLN A 1209 23.89 -13.89 5.94
C GLN A 1209 24.76 -12.78 6.54
N ILE A 1210 24.10 -11.73 7.03
CA ILE A 1210 24.71 -10.63 7.79
C ILE A 1210 23.99 -10.52 9.14
N ASN A 1211 24.76 -10.54 10.24
CA ASN A 1211 24.30 -10.30 11.60
C ASN A 1211 25.04 -9.08 12.18
N HIS A 1212 24.31 -8.07 12.66
CA HIS A 1212 24.87 -6.98 13.46
C HIS A 1212 24.40 -7.09 14.91
N ALA A 1213 25.34 -7.22 15.85
CA ALA A 1213 25.07 -7.19 17.28
C ALA A 1213 25.65 -5.91 17.89
N ILE A 1214 24.78 -5.03 18.36
CA ILE A 1214 25.11 -3.67 18.82
C ILE A 1214 24.68 -3.52 20.29
N ASP A 1215 25.63 -3.27 21.19
CA ASP A 1215 25.37 -3.04 22.61
C ASP A 1215 25.90 -1.66 23.00
N ALA A 1216 24.97 -0.74 23.25
CA ALA A 1216 25.30 0.65 23.51
C ALA A 1216 25.92 0.90 24.88
N ASP A 1217 25.59 0.09 25.88
CA ASP A 1217 26.11 0.24 27.25
C ASP A 1217 27.54 -0.31 27.34
N ALA A 1218 27.79 -1.46 26.69
CA ALA A 1218 29.14 -1.99 26.50
C ALA A 1218 29.96 -1.14 25.51
N GLY A 1219 29.29 -0.35 24.67
CA GLY A 1219 29.90 0.47 23.62
C GLY A 1219 30.44 -0.36 22.45
N THR A 1220 29.94 -1.58 22.25
CA THR A 1220 30.44 -2.56 21.27
C THR A 1220 29.51 -2.72 20.07
N TRP A 1221 30.09 -3.09 18.93
CA TRP A 1221 29.37 -3.46 17.71
C TRP A 1221 30.18 -4.56 17.03
N ARG A 1222 29.58 -5.75 16.94
CA ARG A 1222 30.11 -6.88 16.16
C ARG A 1222 29.29 -7.08 14.90
N ILE A 1223 29.97 -7.47 13.82
CA ILE A 1223 29.32 -7.91 12.58
C ILE A 1223 29.77 -9.34 12.34
N GLU A 1224 28.83 -10.25 12.12
CA GLU A 1224 29.12 -11.65 11.82
C GLU A 1224 28.55 -11.99 10.44
N LEU A 1225 29.39 -12.55 9.58
CA LEU A 1225 29.02 -12.96 8.21
C LEU A 1225 29.02 -14.48 8.09
N GLN A 1226 28.07 -15.02 7.32
CA GLN A 1226 28.15 -16.39 6.78
C GLN A 1226 28.28 -16.30 5.26
N CYS A 1227 29.20 -17.06 4.66
CA CYS A 1227 29.52 -16.94 3.24
C CYS A 1227 29.66 -18.31 2.53
N SER A 1228 29.07 -18.44 1.34
CA SER A 1228 29.20 -19.63 0.48
C SER A 1228 30.31 -19.45 -0.56
N PRO A 1229 31.07 -20.51 -0.93
CA PRO A 1229 32.14 -20.39 -1.91
C PRO A 1229 31.60 -20.05 -3.30
N VAL A 1230 32.30 -19.16 -4.00
CA VAL A 1230 31.98 -18.82 -5.39
C VAL A 1230 32.10 -20.07 -6.27
N PHE A 1231 31.11 -20.29 -7.15
CA PHE A 1231 31.10 -21.48 -8.02
C PHE A 1231 32.21 -21.40 -9.08
N VAL A 1232 32.27 -20.29 -9.81
CA VAL A 1232 33.27 -19.96 -10.84
C VAL A 1232 33.73 -18.50 -10.63
N PRO A 1233 35.02 -18.23 -10.34
CA PRO A 1233 35.50 -16.88 -10.02
C PRO A 1233 35.42 -15.87 -11.18
N SER A 1234 35.41 -16.34 -12.43
CA SER A 1234 35.32 -15.52 -13.64
C SER A 1234 34.47 -16.26 -14.67
N ALA A 1235 33.21 -15.86 -14.83
CA ALA A 1235 32.33 -16.45 -15.82
C ALA A 1235 32.66 -15.98 -17.25
N TRP A 1236 32.51 -16.86 -18.23
CA TRP A 1236 32.61 -16.49 -19.64
C TRP A 1236 31.27 -15.93 -20.13
N VAL A 1237 31.26 -14.69 -20.62
CA VAL A 1237 30.02 -13.97 -20.99
C VAL A 1237 29.96 -13.75 -22.49
N LEU A 1238 29.06 -14.46 -23.17
CA LEU A 1238 28.87 -14.35 -24.62
C LEU A 1238 28.52 -12.90 -25.02
N GLY A 1239 29.32 -12.32 -25.92
CA GLY A 1239 29.12 -10.96 -26.43
C GLY A 1239 29.74 -9.84 -25.58
N ASP A 1240 30.32 -10.15 -24.42
CA ASP A 1240 31.06 -9.17 -23.61
C ASP A 1240 32.52 -9.02 -24.12
N PRO A 1241 33.03 -7.81 -24.37
CA PRO A 1241 34.37 -7.60 -24.93
C PRO A 1241 35.51 -7.86 -23.93
N GLN A 1242 35.23 -7.96 -22.63
CA GLN A 1242 36.21 -8.19 -21.56
C GLN A 1242 36.12 -9.63 -21.01
N TYR A 1243 34.90 -10.17 -20.89
CA TYR A 1243 34.61 -11.49 -20.31
C TYR A 1243 34.19 -12.55 -21.33
N GLY A 1244 34.00 -12.20 -22.61
CA GLY A 1244 33.68 -13.12 -23.71
C GLY A 1244 34.89 -13.62 -24.50
N VAL A 1245 36.11 -13.44 -24.00
CA VAL A 1245 37.35 -13.86 -24.70
C VAL A 1245 37.46 -15.39 -24.71
N LEU A 1246 37.34 -16.00 -25.89
CA LEU A 1246 37.39 -17.45 -26.06
C LEU A 1246 38.76 -18.02 -25.62
N GLY A 1247 38.75 -18.98 -24.69
CA GLY A 1247 39.97 -19.66 -24.23
C GLY A 1247 40.65 -19.07 -22.99
N SER A 1248 40.12 -18.00 -22.38
CA SER A 1248 40.58 -17.52 -21.06
C SER A 1248 39.77 -18.09 -19.88
N THR A 1249 38.48 -18.36 -20.11
CA THR A 1249 37.54 -18.98 -19.17
C THR A 1249 36.66 -19.98 -19.91
N THR A 1250 36.18 -21.03 -19.23
CA THR A 1250 35.69 -22.27 -19.89
C THR A 1250 34.38 -22.85 -19.35
N THR A 1251 33.73 -22.21 -18.38
CA THR A 1251 32.44 -22.67 -17.85
C THR A 1251 31.28 -21.80 -18.36
N PRO A 1252 30.43 -22.31 -19.28
CA PRO A 1252 29.18 -21.63 -19.62
C PRO A 1252 28.19 -21.74 -18.46
N ILE A 1253 27.33 -20.73 -18.34
CA ILE A 1253 26.16 -20.71 -17.44
C ILE A 1253 24.92 -21.03 -18.27
N TYR A 1254 23.92 -21.67 -17.64
CA TYR A 1254 22.61 -21.98 -18.21
C TYR A 1254 21.53 -21.06 -17.63
#